data_AF-A0A7V9PF88-F1
#
_entry.id   AF-A0A7V9PF88-F1
#
_cell.length_a   1.000
_cell.length_b   1.000
_cell.length_c   1.000
_cell.angle_alpha   90.00
_cell.angle_beta   90.00
_cell.angle_gamma   90.00
#
_symmetry.space_group_name_H-M   'P 1'
#
loop_
_entity.id
_entity.type
_entity.pdbx_description
1 polymer ?
#
loop_
_entity_poly.entity_id
_entity_poly.type
_entity_poly.pdbx_seq_one_letter_code
_entity_poly.pdbx_strand_id
1 'polypeptide(L)'
;MGGRNRTTGDERHGRGRGRGLVLLLGAVAVLASTVVLAPPASAARVGPFPSEETFVQQQYRDLVGREADLEGYARWLGRLERGEVTAGTVVGRFLTARRSGVTPVVRLYLAWFDRMPGYRKLARRVRQLRAANLAEVSATFAASGEAATLFAGRSDRDFVVAVYQRALDRRPERSERALWVDRLRGGMTRAELVLRVSRSSELRSLSAGPVATVAAHAGLLRRSPTGAELSAGNDAADVLSSGEYADRIKQLCNGSYPDFCIPSKPPDLDCDDSLLAGRTFAVSGKDPHELDRDDNGVGCDTGSPPPPPPPGPSGGVINIYNDPWNKLVLRDVLPFSTARQVETPAKRVRVKNVGSERLDVTGVVIEGSSAFRLVAGQARAFSLAPNGETTISVEYRPGPVPGTAKGERHVASMFVESSDAGQPRDEVFLRGWHAREYENNVEPSRAEIAETIGYTTNLGSGLPRDDADAGPEELRSAYWRRAPGAGPVELFPLARYSSRTTGRTGETYWYPQGNSGNQTRLHTFLGCQCADATVNSGGENQKLVPTPEGGTTIQASGAFGISLQASGERMYSDDSLNGPDGAHNFRFWPARDRERNVIPNTWIVGNDLGVSPETLLTKNWDYQDFMWVLSNAQPA
;
A
#
# COMPACT_ATOMS: atom_id res chain seq x y z
N MET A 1 -31.15 90.54 9.90
CA MET A 1 -31.19 90.32 8.44
C MET A 1 -31.56 88.84 8.25
N GLY A 2 -32.82 88.41 8.11
CA GLY A 2 -33.91 88.91 7.26
C GLY A 2 -33.60 88.53 5.81
N GLY A 3 -34.36 87.73 5.07
CA GLY A 3 -35.66 87.05 5.22
C GLY A 3 -35.88 86.18 3.97
N ARG A 4 -36.64 85.08 4.07
CA ARG A 4 -38.04 84.91 3.58
C ARG A 4 -38.12 84.57 2.08
N ASN A 5 -38.96 83.66 1.57
CA ASN A 5 -40.27 83.12 1.98
C ASN A 5 -40.47 81.74 1.29
N ARG A 6 -41.09 80.69 1.90
CA ARG A 6 -42.56 80.43 2.05
C ARG A 6 -43.29 80.37 0.68
N THR A 7 -44.19 79.44 0.34
CA THR A 7 -45.09 78.53 1.10
C THR A 7 -45.98 77.71 0.15
N THR A 8 -46.28 76.45 0.53
CA THR A 8 -47.58 75.70 0.53
C THR A 8 -48.59 75.66 -0.64
N GLY A 9 -49.18 74.47 -0.84
CA GLY A 9 -50.58 74.21 -1.26
C GLY A 9 -50.70 73.19 -2.40
N ASP A 10 -51.03 71.90 -2.18
CA ASP A 10 -52.40 71.29 -2.15
C ASP A 10 -53.07 71.29 -3.55
N GLU A 11 -53.69 70.26 -4.15
CA GLU A 11 -54.53 69.14 -3.73
C GLU A 11 -54.59 68.11 -4.90
N ARG A 12 -54.95 66.84 -4.66
CA ARG A 12 -56.22 66.21 -5.13
C ARG A 12 -56.22 64.68 -5.12
N HIS A 13 -57.33 64.17 -4.60
CA HIS A 13 -57.81 62.79 -4.60
C HIS A 13 -57.94 62.13 -5.99
N GLY A 14 -57.77 60.82 -6.02
CA GLY A 14 -58.27 59.95 -7.09
C GLY A 14 -57.99 58.47 -6.84
N ARG A 15 -58.98 57.73 -6.32
CA ARG A 15 -58.98 56.26 -6.14
C ARG A 15 -58.84 55.51 -7.48
N GLY A 16 -58.16 54.36 -7.46
CA GLY A 16 -58.32 53.33 -8.50
C GLY A 16 -57.46 52.09 -8.23
N ARG A 17 -58.12 50.95 -7.94
CA ARG A 17 -57.52 49.64 -7.65
C ARG A 17 -56.75 49.05 -8.85
N GLY A 18 -55.65 48.34 -8.60
CA GLY A 18 -55.04 47.43 -9.57
C GLY A 18 -54.06 46.46 -8.88
N ARG A 19 -54.43 45.18 -8.80
CA ARG A 19 -53.52 44.06 -8.46
C ARG A 19 -52.60 43.80 -9.67
N GLY A 20 -51.30 43.59 -9.44
CA GLY A 20 -50.36 43.22 -10.51
C GLY A 20 -48.98 42.82 -10.02
N LEU A 21 -48.79 41.51 -9.86
CA LEU A 21 -47.62 40.69 -10.22
C LEU A 21 -46.24 41.36 -10.30
N VAL A 22 -45.32 40.99 -9.39
CA VAL A 22 -43.88 41.26 -9.51
C VAL A 22 -43.21 40.07 -10.23
N LEU A 23 -42.74 40.30 -11.46
CA LEU A 23 -41.84 39.41 -12.19
C LEU A 23 -40.38 39.70 -11.80
N LEU A 24 -39.68 38.66 -11.33
CA LEU A 24 -38.22 38.63 -11.22
C LEU A 24 -37.65 38.16 -12.57
N LEU A 25 -36.87 39.03 -13.23
CA LEU A 25 -36.07 38.69 -14.41
C LEU A 25 -34.82 37.93 -13.98
N GLY A 26 -34.69 36.68 -14.43
CA GLY A 26 -33.46 35.89 -14.33
C GLY A 26 -32.52 36.17 -15.50
N ALA A 27 -31.25 36.42 -15.20
CA ALA A 27 -30.17 36.47 -16.18
C ALA A 27 -29.52 35.08 -16.28
N VAL A 28 -29.53 34.50 -17.48
CA VAL A 28 -28.84 33.24 -17.81
C VAL A 28 -27.43 33.58 -18.29
N ALA A 29 -26.41 33.10 -17.58
CA ALA A 29 -25.03 33.13 -18.04
C ALA A 29 -24.74 31.89 -18.90
N VAL A 30 -24.41 32.10 -20.17
CA VAL A 30 -23.95 31.04 -21.09
C VAL A 30 -22.46 30.86 -20.87
N LEU A 31 -22.05 29.71 -20.32
CA LEU A 31 -20.66 29.28 -20.27
C LEU A 31 -20.32 28.55 -21.58
N ALA A 32 -19.53 29.19 -22.44
CA ALA A 32 -18.91 28.53 -23.58
C ALA A 32 -17.80 27.59 -23.05
N SER A 33 -18.00 26.28 -23.20
CA SER A 33 -16.96 25.28 -22.90
C SER A 33 -15.97 25.26 -24.06
N THR A 34 -14.74 25.72 -23.83
CA THR A 34 -13.61 25.43 -24.72
C THR A 34 -13.21 23.98 -24.52
N VAL A 35 -13.45 23.13 -25.52
CA VAL A 35 -12.85 21.79 -25.59
C VAL A 35 -11.34 21.98 -25.67
N VAL A 36 -10.64 21.65 -24.59
CA VAL A 36 -9.19 21.51 -24.61
C VAL A 36 -8.89 20.18 -25.29
N LEU A 37 -8.52 20.21 -26.57
CA LEU A 37 -7.92 19.06 -27.24
C LEU A 37 -6.64 18.70 -26.47
N ALA A 38 -6.54 17.45 -26.03
CA ALA A 38 -5.30 16.91 -25.49
C ALA A 38 -4.17 17.12 -26.53
N PRO A 39 -2.97 17.54 -26.11
CA PRO A 39 -1.86 17.70 -27.04
C PRO A 39 -1.55 16.35 -27.72
N PRO A 40 -1.14 16.34 -29.00
CA PRO A 40 -0.74 15.11 -29.68
C PRO A 40 0.41 14.45 -28.91
N ALA A 41 0.45 13.12 -28.92
CA ALA A 41 1.42 12.28 -28.22
C ALA A 41 2.86 12.79 -28.42
N SER A 42 3.35 13.56 -27.45
CA SER A 42 4.76 13.91 -27.36
C SER A 42 5.50 12.65 -26.98
N ALA A 43 6.53 12.29 -27.76
CA ALA A 43 7.36 11.09 -27.57
C ALA A 43 7.65 10.86 -26.08
N ALA A 44 7.19 9.73 -25.53
CA ALA A 44 7.24 9.49 -24.11
C ALA A 44 8.68 9.58 -23.58
N ARG A 45 8.84 10.03 -22.33
CA ARG A 45 10.13 10.14 -21.62
C ARG A 45 10.81 8.78 -21.36
N VAL A 46 10.22 7.70 -21.86
CA VAL A 46 10.55 6.31 -21.54
C VAL A 46 10.96 5.43 -22.73
N GLY A 47 11.32 6.04 -23.87
CA GLY A 47 11.71 5.31 -25.08
C GLY A 47 10.50 5.05 -26.00
N PRO A 48 10.45 3.94 -26.76
CA PRO A 48 9.37 3.68 -27.73
C PRO A 48 8.03 3.28 -27.08
N PHE A 49 7.89 3.49 -25.79
CA PHE A 49 6.69 3.15 -25.03
C PHE A 49 5.71 4.32 -25.07
N PRO A 50 4.40 4.06 -25.13
CA PRO A 50 3.39 5.11 -25.07
C PRO A 50 3.24 5.74 -23.68
N SER A 51 3.71 5.07 -22.62
CA SER A 51 3.56 5.53 -21.23
C SER A 51 4.62 4.96 -20.29
N GLU A 52 4.87 5.66 -19.17
CA GLU A 52 5.72 5.19 -18.08
C GLU A 52 5.26 3.83 -17.51
N GLU A 53 3.94 3.58 -17.48
CA GLU A 53 3.26 2.36 -17.05
C GLU A 53 3.66 1.15 -17.90
N THR A 54 3.48 1.27 -19.22
CA THR A 54 3.85 0.21 -20.19
C THR A 54 5.34 -0.07 -20.14
N PHE A 55 6.15 0.98 -20.02
CA PHE A 55 7.58 0.86 -19.87
C PHE A 55 7.95 0.03 -18.63
N VAL A 56 7.43 0.39 -17.44
CA VAL A 56 7.74 -0.31 -16.18
C VAL A 56 7.35 -1.77 -16.25
N GLN A 57 6.13 -2.07 -16.73
CA GLN A 57 5.66 -3.46 -16.83
C GLN A 57 6.56 -4.28 -17.76
N GLN A 58 6.90 -3.72 -18.92
CA GLN A 58 7.77 -4.40 -19.87
C GLN A 58 9.19 -4.62 -19.33
N GLN A 59 9.72 -3.69 -18.52
CA GLN A 59 11.03 -3.86 -17.88
C GLN A 59 11.04 -5.02 -16.88
N TYR A 60 9.96 -5.25 -16.13
CA TYR A 60 9.84 -6.42 -15.25
C TYR A 60 9.85 -7.73 -16.05
N ARG A 61 9.09 -7.80 -17.14
CA ARG A 61 9.05 -8.98 -18.01
C ARG A 61 10.42 -9.30 -18.62
N ASP A 62 11.09 -8.29 -19.18
CA ASP A 62 12.34 -8.49 -19.91
C ASP A 62 13.55 -8.70 -18.99
N LEU A 63 13.64 -7.97 -17.87
CA LEU A 63 14.84 -7.94 -17.03
C LEU A 63 14.74 -8.81 -15.78
N VAL A 64 13.52 -9.08 -15.30
CA VAL A 64 13.26 -9.92 -14.12
C VAL A 64 12.66 -11.27 -14.52
N GLY A 65 11.86 -11.33 -15.59
CA GLY A 65 11.21 -12.55 -16.05
C GLY A 65 9.91 -12.87 -15.31
N ARG A 66 9.21 -11.85 -14.81
CA ARG A 66 7.88 -11.94 -14.17
C ARG A 66 7.13 -10.62 -14.36
N GLU A 67 5.83 -10.62 -14.06
CA GLU A 67 5.06 -9.38 -13.92
C GLU A 67 5.55 -8.56 -12.70
N ALA A 68 5.38 -7.25 -12.77
CA ALA A 68 5.56 -6.39 -11.61
C ALA A 68 4.56 -6.76 -10.52
N ASP A 69 5.01 -6.78 -9.26
CA ASP A 69 4.08 -6.72 -8.13
C ASP A 69 3.65 -5.26 -7.94
N LEU A 70 2.52 -5.03 -7.26
CA LEU A 70 1.93 -3.70 -7.12
C LEU A 70 2.90 -2.68 -6.49
N GLU A 71 3.67 -3.10 -5.49
CA GLU A 71 4.68 -2.26 -4.83
C GLU A 71 5.82 -1.88 -5.81
N GLY A 72 6.37 -2.88 -6.49
CA GLY A 72 7.45 -2.71 -7.44
C GLY A 72 7.05 -1.90 -8.65
N TYR A 73 5.81 -2.02 -9.12
CA TYR A 73 5.23 -1.23 -10.20
C TYR A 73 5.08 0.23 -9.78
N ALA A 74 4.34 0.48 -8.70
CA ALA A 74 4.07 1.83 -8.18
C ALA A 74 5.36 2.60 -7.84
N ARG A 75 6.37 1.91 -7.30
CA ARG A 75 7.67 2.51 -6.98
C ARG A 75 8.39 3.06 -8.20
N TRP A 76 8.41 2.33 -9.31
CA TRP A 76 9.11 2.81 -10.52
C TRP A 76 8.31 3.85 -11.26
N LEU A 77 7.00 3.63 -11.39
CA LEU A 77 6.09 4.54 -12.05
C LEU A 77 6.12 5.92 -11.41
N GLY A 78 5.90 6.01 -10.10
CA GLY A 78 5.89 7.31 -9.41
C GLY A 78 7.22 8.08 -9.51
N ARG A 79 8.36 7.38 -9.56
CA ARG A 79 9.68 8.04 -9.71
C ARG A 79 9.92 8.54 -11.14
N LEU A 80 9.38 7.85 -12.16
CA LEU A 80 9.42 8.28 -13.55
C LEU A 80 8.51 9.49 -13.77
N GLU A 81 7.27 9.44 -13.26
CA GLU A 81 6.28 10.53 -13.39
C GLU A 81 6.77 11.85 -12.79
N ARG A 82 7.42 11.78 -11.61
CA ARG A 82 8.02 12.92 -10.92
C ARG A 82 9.37 13.35 -11.50
N GLY A 83 9.89 12.66 -12.52
CA GLY A 83 11.17 12.95 -13.15
C GLY A 83 12.41 12.71 -12.27
N GLU A 84 12.26 11.96 -11.17
CA GLU A 84 13.36 11.64 -10.25
C GLU A 84 14.35 10.63 -10.85
N VAL A 85 13.90 9.85 -11.83
CA VAL A 85 14.73 8.90 -12.59
C VAL A 85 14.37 8.94 -14.06
N THR A 86 15.37 8.66 -14.90
CA THR A 86 15.16 8.42 -16.34
C THR A 86 14.89 6.94 -16.60
N ALA A 87 14.31 6.62 -17.76
CA ALA A 87 14.14 5.23 -18.20
C ALA A 87 15.45 4.43 -18.23
N GLY A 88 16.53 5.06 -18.72
CA GLY A 88 17.88 4.47 -18.66
C GLY A 88 18.33 4.17 -17.23
N THR A 89 18.02 5.05 -16.27
CA THR A 89 18.31 4.83 -14.85
C THR A 89 17.52 3.64 -14.28
N VAL A 90 16.23 3.53 -14.65
CA VAL A 90 15.38 2.41 -14.24
C VAL A 90 15.95 1.09 -14.77
N VAL A 91 16.18 0.99 -16.08
CA VAL A 91 16.78 -0.20 -16.70
C VAL A 91 18.14 -0.53 -16.07
N GLY A 92 19.00 0.46 -15.88
CA GLY A 92 20.31 0.27 -15.24
C GLY A 92 20.19 -0.35 -13.85
N ARG A 93 19.19 0.06 -13.05
CA ARG A 93 18.91 -0.53 -11.73
C ARG A 93 18.39 -1.96 -11.84
N PHE A 94 17.55 -2.28 -12.81
CA PHE A 94 17.11 -3.66 -13.06
C PHE A 94 18.26 -4.57 -13.50
N LEU A 95 19.11 -4.11 -14.41
CA LEU A 95 20.27 -4.87 -14.91
C LEU A 95 21.30 -5.15 -13.81
N THR A 96 21.49 -4.21 -12.89
CA THR A 96 22.42 -4.35 -11.76
C THR A 96 21.79 -5.03 -10.54
N ALA A 97 20.47 -5.18 -10.50
CA ALA A 97 19.80 -5.89 -9.43
C ALA A 97 20.29 -7.33 -9.33
N ARG A 98 20.57 -7.78 -8.10
CA ARG A 98 21.01 -9.15 -7.79
C ARG A 98 20.11 -10.23 -8.42
N ARG A 99 18.81 -9.92 -8.60
CA ARG A 99 17.80 -10.81 -9.18
C ARG A 99 17.84 -10.94 -10.71
N SER A 100 18.47 -10.01 -11.45
CA SER A 100 18.62 -10.14 -12.92
C SER A 100 19.48 -11.35 -13.29
N GLY A 101 20.57 -11.57 -12.56
CA GLY A 101 21.47 -12.71 -12.76
C GLY A 101 22.37 -12.61 -13.99
N VAL A 102 22.17 -11.62 -14.87
CA VAL A 102 22.95 -11.45 -16.10
C VAL A 102 24.39 -11.01 -15.80
N THR A 103 24.57 -9.91 -15.06
CA THR A 103 25.92 -9.35 -14.83
C THR A 103 26.85 -10.27 -14.03
N PRO A 104 26.40 -11.06 -13.02
CA PRO A 104 27.29 -12.02 -12.35
C PRO A 104 27.71 -13.18 -13.25
N VAL A 105 26.83 -13.65 -14.16
CA VAL A 105 27.15 -14.73 -15.10
C VAL A 105 28.13 -14.26 -16.18
N VAL A 106 27.97 -13.04 -16.71
CA VAL A 106 28.93 -12.48 -17.67
C VAL A 106 30.33 -12.37 -17.03
N ARG A 107 30.42 -11.91 -15.77
CA ARG A 107 31.71 -11.87 -15.06
C ARG A 107 32.31 -13.25 -14.80
N LEU A 108 31.51 -14.30 -14.63
CA LEU A 108 32.04 -15.67 -14.60
C LEU A 108 32.64 -16.09 -15.95
N TYR A 109 32.02 -15.73 -17.08
CA TYR A 109 32.61 -15.97 -18.40
C TYR A 109 33.93 -15.24 -18.59
N LEU A 110 34.02 -13.98 -18.16
CA LEU A 110 35.29 -13.24 -18.18
C LEU A 110 36.34 -13.89 -17.28
N ALA A 111 35.98 -14.21 -16.03
CA ALA A 111 36.93 -14.77 -15.07
C ALA A 111 37.46 -16.17 -15.47
N TRP A 112 36.62 -16.99 -16.12
CA TRP A 112 37.01 -18.33 -16.58
C TRP A 112 37.68 -18.33 -17.96
N PHE A 113 37.19 -17.51 -18.90
CA PHE A 113 37.48 -17.71 -20.32
C PHE A 113 37.91 -16.43 -21.05
N ASP A 114 37.96 -15.28 -20.38
CA ASP A 114 38.37 -14.00 -20.97
C ASP A 114 37.58 -13.62 -22.23
N ARG A 115 36.27 -13.88 -22.21
CA ARG A 115 35.39 -13.54 -23.34
C ARG A 115 33.94 -13.36 -22.94
N MET A 116 33.20 -12.60 -23.73
CA MET A 116 31.76 -12.44 -23.57
C MET A 116 30.98 -13.67 -24.08
N PRO A 117 29.87 -14.05 -23.44
CA PRO A 117 29.02 -15.13 -23.92
C PRO A 117 28.07 -14.67 -25.03
N GLY A 118 27.79 -15.56 -25.98
CA GLY A 118 26.65 -15.40 -26.89
C GLY A 118 25.31 -15.50 -26.16
N TYR A 119 24.29 -14.79 -26.63
CA TYR A 119 22.98 -14.65 -25.96
C TYR A 119 22.35 -15.98 -25.54
N ARG A 120 22.26 -16.97 -26.43
CA ARG A 120 21.62 -18.27 -26.12
C ARG A 120 22.33 -19.00 -24.97
N LYS A 121 23.67 -18.94 -24.91
CA LYS A 121 24.46 -19.55 -23.82
C LYS A 121 24.28 -18.77 -22.52
N LEU A 122 24.25 -17.44 -22.58
CA LEU A 122 24.00 -16.56 -21.43
C LEU A 122 22.61 -16.81 -20.84
N ALA A 123 21.55 -16.77 -21.67
CA ALA A 123 20.18 -16.99 -21.24
C ALA A 123 19.99 -18.35 -20.54
N ARG A 124 20.62 -19.42 -21.05
CA ARG A 124 20.61 -20.74 -20.40
C ARG A 124 21.26 -20.70 -19.02
N ARG A 125 22.41 -20.04 -18.88
CA ARG A 125 23.12 -19.92 -17.59
C ARG A 125 22.37 -19.05 -16.58
N VAL A 126 21.68 -18.00 -17.03
CA VAL A 126 20.81 -17.19 -16.17
C VAL A 126 19.62 -18.01 -15.67
N ARG A 127 19.01 -18.86 -16.50
CA ARG A 127 17.97 -19.80 -16.04
C ARG A 127 18.51 -20.79 -15.00
N GLN A 128 19.70 -21.34 -15.24
CA GLN A 128 20.36 -22.22 -14.28
C GLN A 128 20.61 -21.49 -12.94
N LEU A 129 21.08 -20.24 -12.98
CA LEU A 129 21.27 -19.42 -11.78
C LEU A 129 19.95 -19.19 -11.02
N ARG A 130 18.82 -19.03 -11.70
CA ARG A 130 17.51 -18.86 -11.05
C ARG A 130 17.01 -20.12 -10.35
N ALA A 131 17.36 -21.30 -10.86
CA ALA A 131 17.02 -22.59 -10.25
C ALA A 131 18.00 -23.03 -9.14
N ALA A 132 19.18 -22.41 -9.08
CA ALA A 132 20.29 -22.81 -8.22
C ALA A 132 20.98 -21.57 -7.61
N ASN A 133 22.31 -21.57 -7.55
CA ASN A 133 23.10 -20.42 -7.11
C ASN A 133 24.37 -20.24 -7.98
N LEU A 134 25.04 -19.09 -7.81
CA LEU A 134 26.19 -18.74 -8.65
C LEU A 134 27.41 -19.64 -8.42
N ALA A 135 27.54 -20.26 -7.25
CA ALA A 135 28.64 -21.17 -6.96
C ALA A 135 28.51 -22.47 -7.76
N GLU A 136 27.31 -23.04 -7.81
CA GLU A 136 27.01 -24.19 -8.66
C GLU A 136 27.20 -23.87 -10.14
N VAL A 137 26.77 -22.68 -10.59
CA VAL A 137 27.04 -22.24 -11.96
C VAL A 137 28.56 -22.18 -12.22
N SER A 138 29.36 -21.61 -11.32
CA SER A 138 30.84 -21.60 -11.45
C SER A 138 31.43 -23.02 -11.48
N ALA A 139 30.94 -23.94 -10.67
CA ALA A 139 31.37 -25.35 -10.68
C ALA A 139 31.13 -26.00 -12.05
N THR A 140 30.01 -25.70 -12.70
CA THR A 140 29.77 -26.22 -14.07
C THR A 140 30.66 -25.58 -15.15
N PHE A 141 31.27 -24.43 -14.89
CA PHE A 141 32.28 -23.85 -15.77
C PHE A 141 33.60 -24.60 -15.58
N ALA A 142 33.98 -24.87 -14.33
CA ALA A 142 35.16 -25.66 -14.00
C ALA A 142 35.12 -27.06 -14.64
N ALA A 143 33.93 -27.69 -14.70
CA ALA A 143 33.71 -28.99 -15.30
C ALA A 143 33.59 -28.97 -16.84
N SER A 144 33.71 -27.80 -17.50
CA SER A 144 33.57 -27.69 -18.95
C SER A 144 34.84 -28.12 -19.69
N GLY A 145 34.69 -28.64 -20.92
CA GLY A 145 35.83 -28.95 -21.78
C GLY A 145 36.73 -27.75 -22.06
N GLU A 146 36.18 -26.55 -22.11
CA GLU A 146 36.93 -25.30 -22.28
C GLU A 146 37.84 -25.00 -21.06
N ALA A 147 37.33 -25.20 -19.84
CA ALA A 147 38.15 -25.06 -18.63
C ALA A 147 39.22 -26.15 -18.53
N ALA A 148 38.91 -27.39 -18.96
CA ALA A 148 39.89 -28.46 -19.04
C ALA A 148 41.05 -28.08 -19.98
N THR A 149 40.75 -27.58 -21.18
CA THR A 149 41.78 -27.13 -22.14
C THR A 149 42.67 -26.02 -21.57
N LEU A 150 42.11 -25.09 -20.80
CA LEU A 150 42.85 -23.94 -20.29
C LEU A 150 43.65 -24.24 -19.01
N PHE A 151 43.14 -25.11 -18.14
CA PHE A 151 43.60 -25.24 -16.76
C PHE A 151 43.96 -26.66 -16.31
N ALA A 152 43.63 -27.71 -17.07
CA ALA A 152 43.99 -29.08 -16.69
C ALA A 152 45.52 -29.23 -16.59
N GLY A 153 45.97 -30.04 -15.63
CA GLY A 153 47.40 -30.30 -15.39
C GLY A 153 48.21 -29.13 -14.80
N ARG A 154 47.66 -27.91 -14.72
CA ARG A 154 48.35 -26.78 -14.07
C ARG A 154 48.46 -27.01 -12.56
N SER A 155 49.60 -26.66 -11.97
CA SER A 155 49.73 -26.54 -10.52
C SER A 155 48.79 -25.45 -9.98
N ASP A 156 48.47 -25.47 -8.67
CA ASP A 156 47.63 -24.43 -8.08
C ASP A 156 48.25 -23.03 -8.23
N ARG A 157 49.58 -22.93 -8.14
CA ARG A 157 50.30 -21.68 -8.38
C ARG A 157 50.08 -21.18 -9.81
N ASP A 158 50.22 -22.04 -10.81
CA ASP A 158 50.08 -21.67 -12.22
C ASP A 158 48.63 -21.44 -12.61
N PHE A 159 47.70 -22.13 -11.95
CA PHE A 159 46.26 -21.87 -12.06
C PHE A 159 45.92 -20.45 -11.58
N VAL A 160 46.36 -20.07 -10.38
CA VAL A 160 46.11 -18.71 -9.84
C VAL A 160 46.67 -17.64 -10.76
N VAL A 161 47.91 -17.81 -11.26
CA VAL A 161 48.50 -16.88 -12.23
C VAL A 161 47.67 -16.82 -13.52
N ALA A 162 47.24 -17.96 -14.05
CA ALA A 162 46.47 -18.01 -15.29
C ALA A 162 45.08 -17.37 -15.17
N VAL A 163 44.41 -17.50 -14.02
CA VAL A 163 43.13 -16.84 -13.72
C VAL A 163 43.32 -15.33 -13.65
N TYR A 164 44.31 -14.86 -12.88
CA TYR A 164 44.59 -13.42 -12.74
C TYR A 164 44.92 -12.75 -14.07
N GLN A 165 45.73 -13.42 -14.89
CA GLN A 165 46.18 -12.85 -16.15
C GLN A 165 45.06 -12.76 -17.21
N ARG A 166 44.06 -13.65 -17.13
CA ARG A 166 42.87 -13.61 -17.99
C ARG A 166 41.79 -12.68 -17.46
N ALA A 167 41.49 -12.77 -16.17
CA ALA A 167 40.39 -12.04 -15.58
C ALA A 167 40.75 -10.56 -15.34
N LEU A 168 41.96 -10.29 -14.87
CA LEU A 168 42.37 -8.98 -14.33
C LEU A 168 43.49 -8.33 -15.16
N ASP A 169 43.92 -8.97 -16.24
CA ASP A 169 45.03 -8.54 -17.10
C ASP A 169 46.32 -8.19 -16.33
N ARG A 170 46.56 -8.90 -15.22
CA ARG A 170 47.77 -8.74 -14.41
C ARG A 170 48.20 -10.04 -13.77
N ARG A 171 49.42 -10.04 -13.23
CA ARG A 171 49.88 -11.12 -12.37
C ARG A 171 49.45 -10.88 -10.92
N PRO A 172 49.17 -11.93 -10.14
CA PRO A 172 48.93 -11.80 -8.71
C PRO A 172 50.23 -11.42 -7.99
N GLU A 173 50.12 -10.58 -6.97
CA GLU A 173 51.24 -10.27 -6.09
C GLU A 173 51.73 -11.55 -5.37
N ARG A 174 52.96 -11.52 -4.83
CA ARG A 174 53.55 -12.70 -4.19
C ARG A 174 52.74 -13.17 -2.98
N SER A 175 52.31 -12.25 -2.13
CA SER A 175 51.48 -12.49 -0.93
C SER A 175 50.08 -12.98 -1.31
N GLU A 176 49.45 -12.32 -2.27
CA GLU A 176 48.13 -12.68 -2.82
C GLU A 176 48.12 -14.10 -3.40
N ARG A 177 49.13 -14.44 -4.21
CA ARG A 177 49.27 -15.78 -4.78
C ARG A 177 49.49 -16.85 -3.71
N ALA A 178 50.31 -16.56 -2.69
CA ALA A 178 50.55 -17.50 -1.59
C ALA A 178 49.25 -17.79 -0.82
N LEU A 179 48.49 -16.74 -0.49
CA LEU A 179 47.19 -16.86 0.19
C LEU A 179 46.20 -17.74 -0.59
N TRP A 180 46.12 -17.59 -1.91
CA TRP A 180 45.26 -18.41 -2.74
C TRP A 180 45.70 -19.88 -2.78
N VAL A 181 46.99 -20.13 -2.93
CA VAL A 181 47.54 -21.49 -2.94
C VAL A 181 47.29 -22.20 -1.61
N ASP A 182 47.46 -21.51 -0.48
CA ASP A 182 47.20 -22.09 0.84
C ASP A 182 45.72 -22.42 1.03
N ARG A 183 44.81 -21.58 0.51
CA ARG A 183 43.36 -21.88 0.52
C ARG A 183 42.99 -23.09 -0.34
N LEU A 184 43.59 -23.22 -1.52
CA LEU A 184 43.36 -24.37 -2.41
C LEU A 184 43.87 -25.66 -1.74
N ARG A 185 45.04 -25.63 -1.11
CA ARG A 185 45.57 -26.74 -0.30
C ARG A 185 44.69 -27.07 0.90
N GLY A 186 44.06 -26.06 1.49
CA GLY A 186 43.09 -26.20 2.58
C GLY A 186 41.70 -26.68 2.16
N GLY A 187 41.51 -27.09 0.90
CA GLY A 187 40.26 -27.69 0.42
C GLY A 187 39.33 -26.75 -0.35
N MET A 188 39.70 -25.48 -0.56
CA MET A 188 38.96 -24.60 -1.47
C MET A 188 39.05 -25.15 -2.90
N THR A 189 37.93 -25.19 -3.60
CA THR A 189 37.90 -25.60 -5.01
C THR A 189 38.39 -24.48 -5.92
N ARG A 190 38.94 -24.86 -7.08
CA ARG A 190 39.27 -23.91 -8.16
C ARG A 190 38.06 -23.10 -8.62
N ALA A 191 36.86 -23.69 -8.56
CA ALA A 191 35.62 -23.01 -8.90
C ALA A 191 35.22 -21.90 -7.91
N GLU A 192 35.47 -22.10 -6.62
CA GLU A 192 35.28 -21.09 -5.59
C GLU A 192 36.30 -19.96 -5.70
N LEU A 193 37.55 -20.27 -6.06
CA LEU A 193 38.56 -19.23 -6.31
C LEU A 193 38.13 -18.32 -7.46
N VAL A 194 37.77 -18.88 -8.62
CA VAL A 194 37.37 -18.08 -9.78
C VAL A 194 36.08 -17.31 -9.50
N LEU A 195 35.15 -17.87 -8.73
CA LEU A 195 33.96 -17.15 -8.26
C LEU A 195 34.32 -15.94 -7.37
N ARG A 196 35.33 -16.07 -6.51
CA ARG A 196 35.81 -14.95 -5.67
C ARG A 196 36.48 -13.88 -6.52
N VAL A 197 37.32 -14.27 -7.49
CA VAL A 197 37.90 -13.33 -8.48
C VAL A 197 36.80 -12.65 -9.30
N SER A 198 35.76 -13.39 -9.71
CA SER A 198 34.65 -12.82 -10.48
C SER A 198 33.83 -11.77 -9.71
N ARG A 199 33.95 -11.79 -8.38
CA ARG A 199 33.32 -10.88 -7.41
C ARG A 199 34.35 -9.94 -6.77
N SER A 200 35.57 -9.82 -7.30
CA SER A 200 36.50 -8.80 -6.80
C SER A 200 36.00 -7.41 -7.20
N SER A 201 36.36 -6.39 -6.42
CA SER A 201 36.15 -4.99 -6.82
C SER A 201 36.86 -4.68 -8.12
N GLU A 202 38.06 -5.23 -8.28
CA GLU A 202 38.90 -5.06 -9.46
C GLU A 202 38.23 -5.56 -10.75
N LEU A 203 37.75 -6.82 -10.79
CA LEU A 203 37.08 -7.30 -12.00
C LEU A 203 35.79 -6.52 -12.26
N ARG A 204 35.05 -6.15 -11.20
CA ARG A 204 33.85 -5.32 -11.37
C ARG A 204 34.14 -3.98 -12.03
N SER A 205 35.24 -3.32 -11.65
CA SER A 205 35.68 -2.06 -12.23
C SER A 205 36.18 -2.24 -13.65
N LEU A 206 37.07 -3.20 -13.90
CA LEU A 206 37.63 -3.46 -15.24
C LEU A 206 36.56 -3.85 -16.27
N SER A 207 35.54 -4.59 -15.84
CA SER A 207 34.50 -5.11 -16.74
C SER A 207 33.23 -4.26 -16.79
N ALA A 208 33.16 -3.12 -16.10
CA ALA A 208 31.92 -2.38 -15.87
C ALA A 208 31.16 -2.03 -17.18
N GLY A 209 31.84 -1.36 -18.12
CA GLY A 209 31.26 -0.94 -19.40
C GLY A 209 30.83 -2.12 -20.27
N PRO A 210 31.75 -3.03 -20.65
CA PRO A 210 31.41 -4.17 -21.49
C PRO A 210 30.33 -5.08 -20.90
N VAL A 211 30.30 -5.27 -19.57
CA VAL A 211 29.23 -6.04 -18.90
C VAL A 211 27.90 -5.31 -18.97
N ALA A 212 27.87 -3.98 -18.83
CA ALA A 212 26.64 -3.19 -18.94
C ALA A 212 26.07 -3.27 -20.37
N THR A 213 26.91 -3.12 -21.40
CA THR A 213 26.50 -3.24 -22.81
C THR A 213 25.92 -4.61 -23.12
N VAL A 214 26.60 -5.70 -22.72
CA VAL A 214 26.09 -7.06 -22.90
C VAL A 214 24.77 -7.27 -22.15
N ALA A 215 24.65 -6.74 -20.93
CA ALA A 215 23.43 -6.88 -20.13
C ALA A 215 22.24 -6.13 -20.75
N ALA A 216 22.45 -4.92 -21.26
CA ALA A 216 21.43 -4.13 -21.95
C ALA A 216 20.91 -4.84 -23.20
N HIS A 217 21.81 -5.31 -24.08
CA HIS A 217 21.42 -6.01 -25.31
C HIS A 217 20.74 -7.36 -25.03
N ALA A 218 21.24 -8.11 -24.04
CA ALA A 218 20.64 -9.38 -23.66
C ALA A 218 19.24 -9.21 -23.03
N GLY A 219 19.06 -8.17 -22.21
CA GLY A 219 17.79 -7.88 -21.54
C GLY A 219 16.75 -7.29 -22.48
N LEU A 220 17.11 -6.23 -23.21
CA LEU A 220 16.16 -5.43 -23.99
C LEU A 220 15.98 -5.94 -25.43
N LEU A 221 17.04 -6.41 -26.09
CA LEU A 221 17.00 -6.87 -27.49
C LEU A 221 17.01 -8.40 -27.64
N ARG A 222 17.29 -9.13 -26.56
CA ARG A 222 17.41 -10.60 -26.58
C ARG A 222 18.45 -11.11 -27.59
N ARG A 223 19.54 -10.37 -27.77
CA ARG A 223 20.69 -10.76 -28.60
C ARG A 223 22.02 -10.32 -27.97
N SER A 224 23.13 -10.74 -28.57
CA SER A 224 24.45 -10.24 -28.21
C SER A 224 24.71 -8.90 -28.91
N PRO A 225 25.48 -7.98 -28.29
CA PRO A 225 25.97 -6.80 -29.00
C PRO A 225 26.93 -7.21 -30.11
N THR A 226 26.97 -6.42 -31.18
CA THR A 226 28.00 -6.47 -32.21
C THR A 226 29.33 -5.95 -31.68
N GLY A 227 30.43 -6.19 -32.39
CA GLY A 227 31.73 -5.64 -32.00
C GLY A 227 31.76 -4.11 -31.96
N ALA A 228 31.01 -3.45 -32.86
CA ALA A 228 30.88 -2.00 -32.88
C ALA A 228 30.09 -1.48 -31.67
N GLU A 229 28.95 -2.10 -31.33
CA GLU A 229 28.15 -1.74 -30.15
C GLU A 229 28.92 -1.96 -28.84
N LEU A 230 29.70 -3.05 -28.76
CA LEU A 230 30.54 -3.33 -27.60
C LEU A 230 31.71 -2.33 -27.45
N SER A 231 32.28 -1.88 -28.57
CA SER A 231 33.39 -0.91 -28.58
C SER A 231 32.91 0.51 -28.29
N ALA A 232 31.72 0.87 -28.80
CA ALA A 232 31.07 2.15 -28.53
C ALA A 232 30.56 2.26 -27.09
N GLY A 233 30.42 1.13 -26.39
CA GLY A 233 29.96 1.09 -25.01
C GLY A 233 28.46 1.33 -24.87
N ASN A 234 27.68 1.00 -25.92
CA ASN A 234 26.24 1.27 -25.97
C ASN A 234 25.55 0.72 -24.72
N ASP A 235 25.03 1.61 -23.90
CA ASP A 235 24.46 1.26 -22.61
C ASP A 235 22.93 1.08 -22.69
N ALA A 236 22.26 1.04 -21.54
CA ALA A 236 20.81 0.90 -21.50
C ALA A 236 20.07 2.04 -22.20
N ALA A 237 20.56 3.27 -22.12
CA ALA A 237 19.92 4.43 -22.74
C ALA A 237 20.06 4.39 -24.28
N ASP A 238 21.22 3.99 -24.78
CA ASP A 238 21.45 3.82 -26.22
C ASP A 238 20.53 2.75 -26.80
N VAL A 239 20.40 1.61 -26.13
CA VAL A 239 19.49 0.54 -26.56
C VAL A 239 18.03 0.99 -26.50
N LEU A 240 17.61 1.68 -25.43
CA LEU A 240 16.25 2.21 -25.29
C LEU A 240 15.87 3.20 -26.39
N SER A 241 16.83 3.96 -26.91
CA SER A 241 16.62 4.93 -27.99
C SER A 241 16.81 4.35 -29.41
N SER A 242 17.20 3.07 -29.51
CA SER A 242 17.45 2.43 -30.81
C SER A 242 16.16 2.09 -31.57
N GLY A 243 16.20 2.22 -32.90
CA GLY A 243 15.10 1.81 -33.77
C GLY A 243 14.79 0.31 -33.66
N GLU A 244 15.80 -0.53 -33.45
CA GLU A 244 15.60 -1.97 -33.27
C GLU A 244 14.78 -2.30 -32.01
N TYR A 245 15.05 -1.61 -30.90
CA TYR A 245 14.25 -1.79 -29.69
C TYR A 245 12.83 -1.28 -29.90
N ALA A 246 12.65 -0.16 -30.61
CA ALA A 246 11.33 0.33 -30.99
C ALA A 246 10.54 -0.68 -31.83
N ASP A 247 11.17 -1.30 -32.82
CA ASP A 247 10.55 -2.32 -33.66
C ASP A 247 10.18 -3.57 -32.86
N ARG A 248 11.02 -3.96 -31.91
CA ARG A 248 10.70 -5.06 -30.99
C ARG A 248 9.48 -4.76 -30.13
N ILE A 249 9.36 -3.54 -29.57
CA ILE A 249 8.19 -3.16 -28.78
C ILE A 249 6.93 -3.17 -29.65
N LYS A 250 6.99 -2.62 -30.86
CA LYS A 250 5.86 -2.67 -31.82
C LYS A 250 5.38 -4.10 -32.10
N GLN A 251 6.28 -5.07 -32.20
CA GLN A 251 5.92 -6.48 -32.40
C GLN A 251 5.22 -7.13 -31.18
N LEU A 252 5.30 -6.53 -30.00
CA LEU A 252 4.61 -6.99 -28.78
C LEU A 252 3.22 -6.36 -28.62
N CYS A 253 2.97 -5.21 -29.26
CA CYS A 253 1.70 -4.51 -29.23
C CYS A 253 0.71 -5.15 -30.21
N ASN A 254 -0.57 -5.15 -29.85
CA ASN A 254 -1.64 -5.56 -30.74
C ASN A 254 -1.89 -4.45 -31.77
N GLY A 255 -1.97 -4.83 -33.05
CA GLY A 255 -2.17 -3.90 -34.17
C GLY A 255 -3.52 -3.17 -34.17
N SER A 256 -4.46 -3.59 -33.33
CA SER A 256 -5.76 -2.95 -33.15
C SER A 256 -5.69 -1.59 -32.47
N TYR A 257 -4.58 -1.26 -31.80
CA TYR A 257 -4.40 -0.04 -31.02
C TYR A 257 -3.18 0.73 -31.58
N PRO A 258 -3.34 1.43 -32.73
CA PRO A 258 -2.22 1.91 -33.54
C PRO A 258 -1.42 3.04 -32.90
N ASP A 259 -2.01 3.80 -31.98
CA ASP A 259 -1.39 4.92 -31.28
C ASP A 259 -1.13 4.64 -29.79
N PHE A 260 -1.52 3.45 -29.29
CA PHE A 260 -1.27 3.03 -27.91
C PHE A 260 -0.92 1.54 -27.82
N CYS A 261 0.29 1.22 -27.33
CA CYS A 261 0.77 -0.16 -27.22
C CYS A 261 0.03 -0.96 -26.13
N ILE A 262 -1.01 -1.68 -26.53
CA ILE A 262 -1.73 -2.65 -25.69
C ILE A 262 -1.29 -4.06 -26.13
N PRO A 263 -0.88 -4.97 -25.22
CA PRO A 263 -0.54 -6.34 -25.59
C PRO A 263 -1.76 -7.09 -26.13
N SER A 264 -1.57 -8.17 -26.88
CA SER A 264 -2.71 -9.06 -27.21
C SER A 264 -3.10 -9.90 -25.99
N LYS A 265 -4.38 -10.32 -25.91
CA LYS A 265 -4.86 -11.34 -24.96
C LYS A 265 -3.92 -12.56 -24.89
N PRO A 266 -3.64 -13.14 -23.70
CA PRO A 266 -3.92 -12.65 -22.34
C PRO A 266 -2.81 -11.74 -21.75
N PRO A 267 -3.13 -10.86 -20.77
CA PRO A 267 -4.42 -10.73 -20.06
C PRO A 267 -5.50 -10.05 -20.91
N ASP A 268 -6.77 -10.20 -20.54
CA ASP A 268 -7.84 -9.33 -21.04
C ASP A 268 -7.85 -8.05 -20.23
N LEU A 269 -7.94 -6.89 -20.88
CA LEU A 269 -7.76 -5.58 -20.26
C LEU A 269 -9.04 -4.78 -20.40
N ASP A 270 -9.39 -4.03 -19.36
CA ASP A 270 -10.52 -3.10 -19.37
C ASP A 270 -10.07 -1.63 -19.14
N CYS A 271 -10.97 -0.68 -19.33
CA CYS A 271 -10.66 0.74 -19.15
C CYS A 271 -10.39 1.14 -17.69
N ASP A 272 -10.67 0.27 -16.72
CA ASP A 272 -10.42 0.50 -15.30
C ASP A 272 -9.07 -0.11 -14.85
N ASP A 273 -8.48 -0.98 -15.66
CA ASP A 273 -7.15 -1.50 -15.45
C ASP A 273 -6.15 -0.34 -15.37
N SER A 274 -5.24 -0.45 -14.42
CA SER A 274 -4.18 0.56 -14.18
C SER A 274 -3.36 0.95 -15.41
N LEU A 275 -3.38 0.14 -16.47
CA LEU A 275 -2.74 0.41 -17.75
C LEU A 275 -3.53 1.41 -18.62
N LEU A 276 -4.87 1.40 -18.53
CA LEU A 276 -5.81 2.10 -19.41
C LEU A 276 -6.64 3.17 -18.67
N ALA A 277 -6.70 3.11 -17.35
CA ALA A 277 -7.45 4.05 -16.50
C ALA A 277 -7.16 5.52 -16.82
N GLY A 278 -8.21 6.24 -17.23
CA GLY A 278 -8.16 7.67 -17.53
C GLY A 278 -7.45 8.03 -18.84
N ARG A 279 -7.20 7.06 -19.72
CA ARG A 279 -6.52 7.25 -21.01
C ARG A 279 -7.49 7.00 -22.16
N THR A 280 -7.26 7.66 -23.28
CA THR A 280 -7.95 7.38 -24.55
C THR A 280 -6.92 7.12 -25.65
N PHE A 281 -7.30 6.30 -26.63
CA PHE A 281 -6.43 5.88 -27.74
C PHE A 281 -7.28 5.46 -28.94
N ALA A 282 -6.72 5.52 -30.13
CA ALA A 282 -7.39 5.05 -31.33
C ALA A 282 -7.55 3.52 -31.29
N VAL A 283 -8.71 3.05 -31.75
CA VAL A 283 -8.98 1.65 -32.02
C VAL A 283 -9.23 1.49 -33.51
N SER A 284 -8.59 0.48 -34.11
CA SER A 284 -8.70 0.22 -35.55
C SER A 284 -8.84 -1.27 -35.82
N GLY A 285 -9.74 -1.63 -36.72
CA GLY A 285 -9.99 -3.03 -37.05
C GLY A 285 -10.76 -3.75 -35.94
N LYS A 286 -10.34 -4.97 -35.57
CA LYS A 286 -11.01 -5.72 -34.50
C LYS A 286 -10.59 -5.18 -33.15
N ASP A 287 -11.49 -5.06 -32.19
CA ASP A 287 -11.16 -4.65 -30.82
C ASP A 287 -11.10 -5.88 -29.87
N PRO A 288 -9.95 -6.56 -29.76
CA PRO A 288 -9.84 -7.81 -29.01
C PRO A 288 -10.07 -7.67 -27.50
N HIS A 289 -9.84 -6.49 -26.92
CA HIS A 289 -10.08 -6.19 -25.49
C HIS A 289 -11.43 -5.52 -25.22
N GLU A 290 -12.22 -5.20 -26.26
CA GLU A 290 -13.53 -4.54 -26.11
C GLU A 290 -13.44 -3.21 -25.35
N LEU A 291 -12.43 -2.40 -25.70
CA LEU A 291 -12.09 -1.09 -25.14
C LEU A 291 -12.77 0.09 -25.83
N ASP A 292 -13.18 -0.07 -27.10
CA ASP A 292 -14.01 0.85 -27.90
C ASP A 292 -15.39 0.23 -28.08
N ARG A 293 -16.21 0.33 -27.02
CA ARG A 293 -17.50 -0.35 -26.94
C ARG A 293 -18.60 0.31 -27.76
N ASP A 294 -18.46 1.60 -28.04
CA ASP A 294 -19.39 2.35 -28.89
C ASP A 294 -18.95 2.41 -30.36
N ASP A 295 -17.85 1.72 -30.71
CA ASP A 295 -17.33 1.52 -32.07
C ASP A 295 -17.09 2.86 -32.78
N ASN A 296 -16.65 3.86 -32.01
CA ASN A 296 -16.45 5.23 -32.49
C ASN A 296 -14.98 5.46 -32.93
N GLY A 297 -14.12 4.46 -32.79
CA GLY A 297 -12.70 4.49 -33.09
C GLY A 297 -11.83 4.99 -31.93
N VAL A 298 -12.39 5.22 -30.74
CA VAL A 298 -11.71 5.77 -29.55
C VAL A 298 -11.98 4.88 -28.33
N GLY A 299 -10.93 4.21 -27.85
CA GLY A 299 -10.99 3.41 -26.65
C GLY A 299 -11.10 4.28 -25.39
N CYS A 300 -11.92 3.85 -24.43
CA CYS A 300 -12.05 4.40 -23.08
C CYS A 300 -12.47 5.90 -22.98
N ASP A 301 -13.24 6.43 -23.94
CA ASP A 301 -13.69 7.84 -23.91
C ASP A 301 -14.71 8.15 -22.79
N THR A 302 -14.57 9.33 -22.19
CA THR A 302 -15.32 9.88 -21.04
C THR A 302 -16.59 10.64 -21.41
N GLY A 303 -16.92 10.73 -22.71
CA GLY A 303 -18.05 11.52 -23.25
C GLY A 303 -19.44 10.89 -23.14
N SER A 304 -19.55 9.65 -22.70
CA SER A 304 -20.84 8.97 -22.51
C SER A 304 -21.35 9.16 -21.08
N PRO A 305 -22.68 9.30 -20.84
CA PRO A 305 -23.21 9.30 -19.49
C PRO A 305 -22.72 8.03 -18.78
N PRO A 306 -22.42 8.08 -17.46
CA PRO A 306 -22.04 6.87 -16.75
C PRO A 306 -23.14 5.85 -17.01
N PRO A 307 -22.80 4.61 -17.39
CA PRO A 307 -23.84 3.63 -17.63
C PRO A 307 -24.71 3.54 -16.38
N PRO A 308 -26.00 3.20 -16.49
CA PRO A 308 -26.68 2.62 -15.33
C PRO A 308 -25.74 1.56 -14.76
N PRO A 309 -25.61 1.45 -13.43
CA PRO A 309 -24.65 0.53 -12.81
C PRO A 309 -24.72 -0.80 -13.55
N PRO A 310 -23.56 -1.39 -13.91
CA PRO A 310 -23.52 -2.58 -14.75
C PRO A 310 -24.59 -3.55 -14.25
N PRO A 311 -25.34 -4.23 -15.15
CA PRO A 311 -26.27 -5.25 -14.70
C PRO A 311 -25.51 -6.13 -13.72
N GLY A 312 -26.03 -6.19 -12.50
CA GLY A 312 -25.38 -6.90 -11.42
C GLY A 312 -24.93 -8.27 -11.91
N PRO A 313 -23.81 -8.81 -11.43
CA PRO A 313 -23.33 -10.13 -11.82
C PRO A 313 -24.51 -11.11 -11.92
N SER A 314 -24.55 -11.88 -13.02
CA SER A 314 -25.73 -12.69 -13.37
C SER A 314 -26.11 -13.63 -12.23
N GLY A 315 -27.40 -13.66 -11.88
CA GLY A 315 -27.90 -14.39 -10.71
C GLY A 315 -28.12 -13.49 -9.50
N GLY A 316 -28.43 -14.09 -8.34
CA GLY A 316 -28.42 -13.39 -7.06
C GLY A 316 -26.99 -13.35 -6.51
N VAL A 317 -26.46 -12.15 -6.24
CA VAL A 317 -25.08 -11.99 -5.75
C VAL A 317 -25.06 -11.23 -4.45
N ILE A 318 -24.48 -11.83 -3.42
CA ILE A 318 -24.44 -11.26 -2.08
C ILE A 318 -23.28 -10.28 -1.93
N ASN A 319 -23.52 -9.19 -1.22
CA ASN A 319 -22.47 -8.33 -0.72
C ASN A 319 -22.81 -7.88 0.70
N ILE A 320 -21.83 -7.95 1.61
CA ILE A 320 -21.99 -7.58 3.01
C ILE A 320 -21.18 -6.32 3.31
N TYR A 321 -21.87 -5.29 3.79
CA TYR A 321 -21.26 -4.03 4.21
C TYR A 321 -21.24 -3.93 5.73
N ASN A 322 -20.06 -3.68 6.28
CA ASN A 322 -19.81 -3.53 7.72
C ASN A 322 -19.47 -2.08 8.11
N ASP A 323 -20.03 -1.07 7.44
CA ASP A 323 -19.81 0.34 7.79
C ASP A 323 -20.19 0.65 9.26
N PRO A 324 -19.44 1.50 9.99
CA PRO A 324 -18.21 2.18 9.60
C PRO A 324 -16.93 1.37 9.88
N TRP A 325 -17.05 0.08 10.19
CA TRP A 325 -15.92 -0.77 10.63
C TRP A 325 -14.97 -1.13 9.49
N ASN A 326 -15.38 -0.93 8.23
CA ASN A 326 -14.50 -0.94 7.07
C ASN A 326 -13.31 0.03 7.19
N LYS A 327 -13.42 1.09 8.02
CA LYS A 327 -12.31 2.00 8.33
C LYS A 327 -11.17 1.35 9.13
N LEU A 328 -11.37 0.15 9.67
CA LEU A 328 -10.29 -0.68 10.20
C LEU A 328 -9.44 -1.30 9.08
N VAL A 329 -9.80 -1.13 7.80
CA VAL A 329 -9.02 -1.67 6.66
C VAL A 329 -8.80 -3.20 6.74
N LEU A 330 -9.66 -3.88 7.52
CA LEU A 330 -9.79 -5.32 7.59
C LEU A 330 -11.15 -5.70 7.04
N ARG A 331 -11.18 -6.71 6.17
CA ARG A 331 -12.42 -7.20 5.59
C ARG A 331 -13.30 -7.89 6.62
N ASP A 332 -14.59 -7.60 6.53
CA ASP A 332 -15.69 -8.32 7.19
C ASP A 332 -15.57 -8.42 8.71
N VAL A 333 -15.09 -7.36 9.38
CA VAL A 333 -14.94 -7.33 10.84
C VAL A 333 -16.10 -6.60 11.49
N LEU A 334 -16.68 -7.21 12.53
CA LEU A 334 -17.64 -6.57 13.42
C LEU A 334 -17.07 -6.57 14.85
N PRO A 335 -16.45 -5.46 15.30
CA PRO A 335 -15.83 -5.38 16.62
C PRO A 335 -16.85 -5.09 17.71
N PHE A 336 -16.68 -5.60 18.92
CA PHE A 336 -17.52 -5.41 20.09
C PHE A 336 -16.65 -5.22 21.32
N SER A 337 -17.14 -4.46 22.29
CA SER A 337 -16.51 -4.39 23.60
C SER A 337 -17.52 -4.09 24.69
N THR A 338 -17.21 -4.51 25.91
CA THR A 338 -17.94 -4.11 27.12
C THR A 338 -16.99 -4.12 28.31
N ALA A 339 -17.37 -3.43 29.38
CA ALA A 339 -16.72 -3.45 30.67
C ALA A 339 -17.77 -3.71 31.76
N ARG A 340 -17.43 -4.53 32.77
CA ARG A 340 -18.37 -4.97 33.84
C ARG A 340 -19.70 -5.53 33.31
N GLN A 341 -19.66 -6.18 32.15
CA GLN A 341 -20.83 -6.78 31.47
C GLN A 341 -21.97 -5.78 31.20
N VAL A 342 -21.67 -4.48 31.11
CA VAL A 342 -22.69 -3.49 30.76
C VAL A 342 -23.20 -3.78 29.36
N GLU A 343 -24.52 -3.82 29.23
CA GLU A 343 -25.17 -4.07 27.95
C GLU A 343 -24.77 -2.97 26.96
N THR A 344 -24.37 -3.40 25.76
CA THR A 344 -24.04 -2.47 24.67
C THR A 344 -25.03 -2.66 23.52
N PRO A 345 -25.32 -1.60 22.75
CA PRO A 345 -26.22 -1.73 21.62
C PRO A 345 -25.77 -2.80 20.64
N ALA A 346 -26.73 -3.52 20.05
CA ALA A 346 -26.46 -4.43 18.96
C ALA A 346 -25.77 -3.71 17.80
N LYS A 347 -24.84 -4.41 17.14
CA LYS A 347 -24.22 -3.94 15.90
C LYS A 347 -24.81 -4.69 14.72
N ARG A 348 -24.77 -4.07 13.55
CA ARG A 348 -25.41 -4.59 12.35
C ARG A 348 -24.46 -4.59 11.17
N VAL A 349 -24.65 -5.55 10.28
CA VAL A 349 -24.15 -5.52 8.91
C VAL A 349 -25.32 -5.35 7.96
N ARG A 350 -25.06 -4.70 6.82
CA ARG A 350 -26.04 -4.55 5.75
C ARG A 350 -25.76 -5.58 4.67
N VAL A 351 -26.75 -6.40 4.36
CA VAL A 351 -26.68 -7.44 3.33
C VAL A 351 -27.45 -6.92 2.13
N LYS A 352 -26.79 -6.86 0.97
CA LYS A 352 -27.40 -6.38 -0.27
C LYS A 352 -27.24 -7.42 -1.37
N ASN A 353 -28.29 -7.59 -2.15
CA ASN A 353 -28.20 -8.28 -3.42
C ASN A 353 -27.71 -7.30 -4.49
N VAL A 354 -26.48 -7.48 -4.94
CA VAL A 354 -25.87 -6.68 -6.02
C VAL A 354 -26.01 -7.34 -7.38
N GLY A 355 -26.62 -8.53 -7.46
CA GLY A 355 -26.87 -9.28 -8.69
C GLY A 355 -28.15 -8.85 -9.40
N SER A 356 -28.41 -9.49 -10.55
CA SER A 356 -29.56 -9.20 -11.43
C SER A 356 -30.77 -10.11 -11.23
N GLU A 357 -30.65 -11.19 -10.45
CA GLU A 357 -31.76 -12.09 -10.08
C GLU A 357 -32.01 -12.09 -8.56
N ARG A 358 -33.05 -12.81 -8.10
CA ARG A 358 -33.36 -12.94 -6.66
C ARG A 358 -32.23 -13.69 -5.95
N LEU A 359 -31.81 -13.17 -4.79
CA LEU A 359 -30.89 -13.83 -3.87
C LEU A 359 -31.69 -14.39 -2.68
N ASP A 360 -31.57 -15.69 -2.43
CA ASP A 360 -32.18 -16.35 -1.29
C ASP A 360 -31.10 -16.62 -0.22
N VAL A 361 -31.21 -15.96 0.94
CA VAL A 361 -30.40 -16.28 2.13
C VAL A 361 -31.11 -17.39 2.89
N THR A 362 -30.47 -18.55 3.00
CA THR A 362 -31.05 -19.76 3.58
C THR A 362 -30.72 -19.93 5.05
N GLY A 363 -29.65 -19.29 5.52
CA GLY A 363 -29.17 -19.44 6.89
C GLY A 363 -28.31 -18.26 7.35
N VAL A 364 -28.49 -17.88 8.61
CA VAL A 364 -27.56 -17.01 9.34
C VAL A 364 -27.22 -17.71 10.65
N VAL A 365 -25.95 -18.09 10.80
CA VAL A 365 -25.46 -18.90 11.92
C VAL A 365 -24.22 -18.25 12.51
N ILE A 366 -24.10 -18.26 13.83
CA ILE A 366 -22.89 -17.84 14.54
C ILE A 366 -22.21 -19.08 15.09
N GLU A 367 -20.94 -19.26 14.75
CA GLU A 367 -20.08 -20.33 15.23
C GLU A 367 -18.91 -19.74 16.03
N GLY A 368 -18.55 -20.36 17.16
CA GLY A 368 -17.50 -19.87 18.06
C GLY A 368 -18.06 -19.44 19.41
N SER A 369 -17.56 -18.33 19.94
CA SER A 369 -17.94 -17.85 21.28
C SER A 369 -19.45 -17.61 21.43
N SER A 370 -20.02 -18.17 22.51
CA SER A 370 -21.41 -17.96 22.91
C SER A 370 -21.70 -16.54 23.43
N ALA A 371 -20.67 -15.69 23.56
CA ALA A 371 -20.85 -14.28 23.89
C ALA A 371 -21.57 -13.51 22.77
N PHE A 372 -21.56 -14.01 21.53
CA PHE A 372 -22.25 -13.41 20.40
C PHE A 372 -23.56 -14.14 20.10
N ARG A 373 -24.60 -13.38 19.77
CA ARG A 373 -25.90 -13.92 19.38
C ARG A 373 -26.61 -12.98 18.41
N LEU A 374 -27.41 -13.54 17.51
CA LEU A 374 -28.36 -12.74 16.74
C LEU A 374 -29.38 -12.10 17.69
N VAL A 375 -29.78 -10.86 17.41
CA VAL A 375 -30.86 -10.18 18.15
C VAL A 375 -32.11 -11.04 18.12
N ALA A 376 -32.87 -11.07 19.22
CA ALA A 376 -34.13 -11.81 19.29
C ALA A 376 -35.08 -11.41 18.15
N GLY A 377 -35.60 -12.39 17.42
CA GLY A 377 -36.47 -12.16 16.26
C GLY A 377 -35.75 -11.84 14.94
N GLN A 378 -34.41 -11.74 14.92
CA GLN A 378 -33.66 -11.59 13.68
C GLN A 378 -33.94 -12.76 12.73
N ALA A 379 -34.41 -12.45 11.53
CA ALA A 379 -34.64 -13.44 10.49
C ALA A 379 -33.32 -14.14 10.12
N ARG A 380 -33.37 -15.47 10.04
CA ARG A 380 -32.23 -16.32 9.65
C ARG A 380 -32.29 -16.78 8.20
N ALA A 381 -33.44 -16.62 7.56
CA ALA A 381 -33.64 -16.87 6.15
C ALA A 381 -34.54 -15.77 5.59
N PHE A 382 -34.23 -15.27 4.40
CA PHE A 382 -34.97 -14.21 3.71
C PHE A 382 -34.55 -14.14 2.25
N SER A 383 -35.40 -13.53 1.42
CA SER A 383 -35.11 -13.30 -0.01
C SER A 383 -34.93 -11.82 -0.29
N LEU A 384 -33.96 -11.48 -1.13
CA LEU A 384 -33.70 -10.13 -1.60
C LEU A 384 -33.92 -10.09 -3.11
N ALA A 385 -34.84 -9.23 -3.56
CA ALA A 385 -34.94 -8.86 -4.97
C ALA A 385 -33.61 -8.23 -5.46
N PRO A 386 -33.38 -8.13 -6.78
CA PRO A 386 -32.24 -7.37 -7.30
C PRO A 386 -32.19 -5.96 -6.68
N ASN A 387 -31.00 -5.53 -6.24
CA ASN A 387 -30.77 -4.30 -5.46
C ASN A 387 -31.44 -4.22 -4.09
N GLY A 388 -32.19 -5.23 -3.67
CA GLY A 388 -32.78 -5.33 -2.35
C GLY A 388 -31.72 -5.47 -1.27
N GLU A 389 -31.98 -4.87 -0.11
CA GLU A 389 -31.08 -4.96 1.05
C GLU A 389 -31.85 -5.14 2.35
N THR A 390 -31.16 -5.69 3.34
CA THR A 390 -31.63 -5.82 4.72
C THR A 390 -30.46 -5.71 5.68
N THR A 391 -30.72 -5.83 6.99
CA THR A 391 -29.68 -5.85 8.01
C THR A 391 -29.74 -7.11 8.86
N ILE A 392 -28.57 -7.57 9.28
CA ILE A 392 -28.41 -8.62 10.28
C ILE A 392 -27.81 -7.97 11.52
N SER A 393 -28.53 -8.06 12.64
CA SER A 393 -28.11 -7.48 13.92
C SER A 393 -27.61 -8.55 14.89
N VAL A 394 -26.46 -8.27 15.48
CA VAL A 394 -25.72 -9.14 16.41
C VAL A 394 -25.54 -8.40 17.74
N GLU A 395 -25.85 -9.08 18.83
CA GLU A 395 -25.57 -8.64 20.18
C GLU A 395 -24.30 -9.31 20.73
N TYR A 396 -23.62 -8.59 21.62
CA TYR A 396 -22.50 -9.10 22.38
C TYR A 396 -22.83 -9.05 23.88
N ARG A 397 -22.93 -10.23 24.49
CA ARG A 397 -23.37 -10.42 25.88
C ARG A 397 -22.52 -11.51 26.55
N PRO A 398 -21.27 -11.21 26.93
CA PRO A 398 -20.37 -12.15 27.59
C PRO A 398 -20.81 -12.47 29.03
N GLY A 399 -20.35 -13.62 29.54
CA GLY A 399 -20.46 -13.98 30.96
C GLY A 399 -19.50 -13.16 31.84
N PRO A 400 -19.46 -13.39 33.16
CA PRO A 400 -18.48 -12.73 34.03
C PRO A 400 -17.06 -13.15 33.67
N VAL A 401 -16.11 -12.20 33.69
CA VAL A 401 -14.70 -12.50 33.43
C VAL A 401 -14.19 -13.55 34.45
N PRO A 402 -13.69 -14.72 34.01
CA PRO A 402 -13.29 -15.80 34.90
C PRO A 402 -12.12 -15.47 35.83
N GLY A 403 -12.14 -16.04 37.04
CA GLY A 403 -10.98 -16.07 37.94
C GLY A 403 -10.50 -14.68 38.37
N THR A 404 -9.23 -14.36 38.10
CA THR A 404 -8.63 -13.04 38.37
C THR A 404 -8.20 -12.32 37.09
N ALA A 405 -8.67 -12.77 35.92
CA ALA A 405 -8.26 -12.22 34.64
C ALA A 405 -8.68 -10.75 34.50
N LYS A 406 -7.86 -9.98 33.76
CA LYS A 406 -8.12 -8.55 33.50
C LYS A 406 -9.29 -8.33 32.53
N GLY A 407 -9.49 -9.27 31.64
CA GLY A 407 -10.58 -9.28 30.69
C GLY A 407 -10.62 -10.61 29.96
N GLU A 408 -11.54 -10.72 29.02
CA GLU A 408 -11.73 -11.92 28.21
C GLU A 408 -11.92 -11.57 26.75
N ARG A 409 -11.15 -12.25 25.89
CA ARG A 409 -11.26 -12.17 24.44
C ARG A 409 -12.28 -13.18 23.95
N HIS A 410 -13.22 -12.72 23.14
CA HIS A 410 -14.22 -13.55 22.48
C HIS A 410 -14.11 -13.42 20.96
N VAL A 411 -14.04 -14.55 20.28
CA VAL A 411 -14.04 -14.61 18.81
C VAL A 411 -15.11 -15.56 18.32
N ALA A 412 -15.78 -15.17 17.24
CA ALA A 412 -16.74 -15.99 16.54
C ALA A 412 -16.79 -15.58 15.06
N SER A 413 -17.47 -16.38 14.26
CA SER A 413 -17.77 -16.09 12.86
C SER A 413 -19.27 -16.19 12.64
N MET A 414 -19.84 -15.18 12.01
CA MET A 414 -21.21 -15.20 11.52
C MET A 414 -21.18 -15.59 10.05
N PHE A 415 -21.79 -16.72 9.73
CA PHE A 415 -21.92 -17.20 8.37
C PHE A 415 -23.29 -16.85 7.80
N VAL A 416 -23.29 -16.31 6.58
CA VAL A 416 -24.49 -16.03 5.79
C VAL A 416 -24.51 -16.98 4.61
N GLU A 417 -25.38 -17.98 4.66
CA GLU A 417 -25.55 -18.98 3.60
C GLU A 417 -26.57 -18.46 2.59
N SER A 418 -26.23 -18.52 1.30
CA SER A 418 -27.05 -17.92 0.26
C SER A 418 -27.06 -18.73 -1.05
N SER A 419 -27.98 -18.38 -1.93
CA SER A 419 -28.08 -18.92 -3.28
C SER A 419 -27.07 -18.34 -4.27
N ASP A 420 -26.14 -17.49 -3.82
CA ASP A 420 -25.05 -16.98 -4.65
C ASP A 420 -24.11 -18.15 -5.02
N ALA A 421 -24.03 -18.47 -6.31
CA ALA A 421 -23.21 -19.58 -6.80
C ALA A 421 -21.70 -19.30 -6.71
N GLY A 422 -21.29 -18.03 -6.76
CA GLY A 422 -19.90 -17.62 -6.62
C GLY A 422 -19.45 -17.60 -5.16
N GLN A 423 -20.37 -17.27 -4.25
CA GLN A 423 -20.12 -17.21 -2.82
C GLN A 423 -21.31 -17.73 -1.99
N PRO A 424 -21.52 -19.06 -1.95
CA PRO A 424 -22.68 -19.66 -1.28
C PRO A 424 -22.65 -19.51 0.24
N ARG A 425 -21.50 -19.11 0.80
CA ARG A 425 -21.30 -18.85 2.23
C ARG A 425 -20.35 -17.69 2.43
N ASP A 426 -20.87 -16.59 2.97
CA ASP A 426 -20.09 -15.43 3.39
C ASP A 426 -19.77 -15.50 4.89
N GLU A 427 -18.64 -14.93 5.28
CA GLU A 427 -18.17 -14.92 6.67
C GLU A 427 -17.97 -13.48 7.16
N VAL A 428 -18.61 -13.14 8.28
CA VAL A 428 -18.34 -11.92 9.04
C VAL A 428 -17.70 -12.28 10.37
N PHE A 429 -16.52 -11.75 10.61
CA PHE A 429 -15.71 -11.97 11.78
C PHE A 429 -16.20 -11.14 12.96
N LEU A 430 -16.75 -11.81 13.97
CA LEU A 430 -17.18 -11.19 15.22
C LEU A 430 -16.00 -11.17 16.20
N ARG A 431 -15.66 -9.99 16.70
CA ARG A 431 -14.47 -9.78 17.55
C ARG A 431 -14.85 -9.01 18.80
N GLY A 432 -14.58 -9.57 19.98
CA GLY A 432 -15.09 -9.04 21.24
C GLY A 432 -14.02 -8.97 22.31
N TRP A 433 -13.97 -7.86 23.04
CA TRP A 433 -13.23 -7.75 24.31
C TRP A 433 -14.16 -7.44 25.46
N HIS A 434 -14.09 -8.20 26.54
CA HIS A 434 -14.80 -7.93 27.77
C HIS A 434 -13.81 -7.53 28.87
N ALA A 435 -13.72 -6.25 29.18
CA ALA A 435 -12.92 -5.75 30.29
C ALA A 435 -13.62 -6.07 31.63
N ARG A 436 -12.85 -6.51 32.61
CA ARG A 436 -13.40 -6.84 33.93
C ARG A 436 -13.90 -5.60 34.65
N GLU A 437 -13.07 -4.57 34.72
CA GLU A 437 -13.33 -3.33 35.43
C GLU A 437 -13.14 -2.14 34.50
N TYR A 438 -13.37 -0.94 35.02
CA TYR A 438 -13.17 0.29 34.26
C TYR A 438 -11.85 1.01 34.55
N GLU A 439 -11.12 0.58 35.58
CA GLU A 439 -9.86 1.14 36.08
C GLU A 439 -9.03 0.03 36.78
N ASN A 440 -7.77 0.32 37.14
CA ASN A 440 -6.82 -0.48 37.97
C ASN A 440 -5.88 -1.49 37.27
N ASN A 441 -5.08 -1.10 36.26
CA ASN A 441 -4.17 -1.99 35.52
C ASN A 441 -4.88 -3.20 34.86
N VAL A 442 -6.18 -3.06 34.63
CA VAL A 442 -7.11 -4.04 34.08
C VAL A 442 -7.26 -3.81 32.57
N GLU A 443 -6.14 -3.74 31.86
CA GLU A 443 -6.11 -3.37 30.44
C GLU A 443 -5.51 -4.51 29.61
N PRO A 444 -6.07 -4.80 28.42
CA PRO A 444 -5.37 -5.60 27.43
C PRO A 444 -4.10 -4.88 27.00
N SER A 445 -3.04 -5.65 26.77
CA SER A 445 -1.90 -5.15 26.03
C SER A 445 -2.30 -4.71 24.61
N ARG A 446 -1.53 -3.79 24.02
CA ARG A 446 -1.68 -3.41 22.61
C ARG A 446 -1.70 -4.61 21.64
N ALA A 447 -0.93 -5.67 21.93
CA ALA A 447 -0.92 -6.90 21.15
C ALA A 447 -2.27 -7.63 21.24
N GLU A 448 -2.81 -7.80 22.46
CA GLU A 448 -4.14 -8.41 22.66
C GLU A 448 -5.25 -7.61 21.96
N ILE A 449 -5.18 -6.28 21.96
CA ILE A 449 -6.12 -5.42 21.23
C ILE A 449 -6.07 -5.72 19.73
N ALA A 450 -4.87 -5.66 19.14
CA ALA A 450 -4.68 -5.87 17.70
C ALA A 450 -5.09 -7.27 17.26
N GLU A 451 -4.68 -8.30 18.01
CA GLU A 451 -5.09 -9.69 17.78
C GLU A 451 -6.59 -9.89 17.93
N THR A 452 -7.22 -9.23 18.92
CA THR A 452 -8.66 -9.31 19.11
C THR A 452 -9.39 -8.78 17.88
N ILE A 453 -8.96 -7.65 17.31
CA ILE A 453 -9.56 -7.13 16.07
C ILE A 453 -9.22 -8.00 14.85
N GLY A 454 -8.04 -8.62 14.85
CA GLY A 454 -7.59 -9.57 13.83
C GLY A 454 -6.40 -9.09 13.00
N TYR A 455 -5.69 -8.07 13.44
CA TYR A 455 -4.38 -7.74 12.87
C TYR A 455 -3.34 -8.77 13.28
N THR A 456 -2.36 -8.98 12.41
CA THR A 456 -1.18 -9.82 12.71
C THR A 456 0.10 -8.99 12.86
N THR A 457 -0.04 -7.67 12.99
CA THR A 457 1.06 -6.74 13.25
C THR A 457 1.77 -7.13 14.54
N ASN A 458 3.10 -7.22 14.49
CA ASN A 458 3.89 -7.43 15.69
C ASN A 458 4.09 -6.11 16.42
N LEU A 459 3.26 -5.86 17.44
CA LEU A 459 3.33 -4.66 18.28
C LEU A 459 4.31 -4.80 19.46
N GLY A 460 4.94 -5.97 19.64
CA GLY A 460 5.69 -6.30 20.86
C GLY A 460 4.78 -6.48 22.09
N SER A 461 5.28 -7.16 23.11
CA SER A 461 4.53 -7.50 24.34
C SER A 461 5.09 -6.84 25.61
N GLY A 462 6.15 -6.02 25.51
CA GLY A 462 6.77 -5.32 26.63
C GLY A 462 6.26 -3.89 26.81
N LEU A 463 6.40 -3.37 28.03
CA LEU A 463 6.32 -1.93 28.36
C LEU A 463 7.60 -1.27 27.81
N PRO A 464 7.62 -0.73 26.57
CA PRO A 464 8.85 -0.36 25.90
C PRO A 464 9.21 1.05 26.33
N ARG A 465 9.65 1.19 27.58
CA ARG A 465 10.38 2.39 28.00
C ARG A 465 11.65 2.54 27.15
N ASP A 466 12.23 1.40 26.74
CA ASP A 466 13.40 1.31 25.87
C ASP A 466 13.02 0.69 24.51
N ASP A 467 13.61 1.21 23.42
CA ASP A 467 13.36 0.84 22.01
C ASP A 467 13.62 -0.64 21.67
N ALA A 468 14.15 -1.43 22.61
CA ALA A 468 14.45 -2.84 22.41
C ALA A 468 13.18 -3.72 22.27
N ASP A 469 12.04 -3.30 22.84
CA ASP A 469 10.84 -4.15 23.00
C ASP A 469 9.54 -3.58 22.39
N ALA A 470 9.63 -2.52 21.58
CA ALA A 470 8.49 -1.94 20.85
C ALA A 470 8.03 -2.80 19.65
N GLY A 471 8.70 -3.93 19.38
CA GLY A 471 8.50 -4.77 18.20
C GLY A 471 9.41 -4.34 17.04
N PRO A 472 9.94 -5.29 16.23
CA PRO A 472 10.93 -5.00 15.19
C PRO A 472 10.37 -4.20 14.01
N GLU A 473 9.06 -3.97 13.97
CA GLU A 473 8.36 -3.30 12.87
C GLU A 473 7.96 -1.86 13.19
N GLU A 474 8.30 -1.35 14.39
CA GLU A 474 8.02 0.05 14.71
C GLU A 474 8.68 0.99 13.69
N LEU A 475 7.90 1.94 13.20
CA LEU A 475 8.38 3.04 12.40
C LEU A 475 8.29 4.35 13.19
N ARG A 476 9.45 4.92 13.51
CA ARG A 476 9.54 6.26 14.09
C ARG A 476 9.28 7.31 13.02
N SER A 477 8.17 8.04 13.15
CA SER A 477 7.84 9.18 12.28
C SER A 477 7.09 10.28 13.03
N ALA A 478 7.65 11.49 13.01
CA ALA A 478 7.01 12.67 13.58
C ALA A 478 5.85 13.19 12.72
N TYR A 479 5.97 13.02 11.40
CA TYR A 479 5.08 13.62 10.41
C TYR A 479 4.64 12.61 9.36
N TRP A 480 3.46 12.84 8.82
CA TRP A 480 2.77 12.01 7.84
C TRP A 480 2.25 12.87 6.71
N ARG A 481 2.02 12.27 5.55
CA ARG A 481 1.34 12.91 4.41
C ARG A 481 0.41 11.91 3.76
N ARG A 482 -0.61 12.40 3.06
CA ARG A 482 -1.47 11.54 2.24
C ARG A 482 -0.61 10.76 1.24
N ALA A 483 -0.81 9.44 1.20
CA ALA A 483 -0.12 8.58 0.25
C ALA A 483 -0.59 8.91 -1.18
N PRO A 484 0.32 8.99 -2.17
CA PRO A 484 -0.06 9.28 -3.55
C PRO A 484 -1.08 8.26 -4.09
N GLY A 485 -2.14 8.75 -4.73
CA GLY A 485 -3.21 7.90 -5.28
C GLY A 485 -4.16 7.26 -4.25
N ALA A 486 -3.92 7.44 -2.94
CA ALA A 486 -4.77 6.88 -1.89
C ALA A 486 -6.02 7.75 -1.65
N GLY A 487 -7.02 7.22 -0.94
CA GLY A 487 -8.22 7.99 -0.52
C GLY A 487 -7.90 9.13 0.48
N PRO A 488 -8.93 9.76 1.07
CA PRO A 488 -8.73 10.68 2.20
C PRO A 488 -7.99 9.99 3.35
N VAL A 489 -7.10 10.72 4.03
CA VAL A 489 -6.40 10.19 5.22
C VAL A 489 -7.41 10.01 6.34
N GLU A 490 -7.42 8.84 6.96
CA GLU A 490 -8.29 8.55 8.12
C GLU A 490 -7.44 8.19 9.33
N LEU A 491 -7.74 8.80 10.47
CA LEU A 491 -7.25 8.41 11.79
C LEU A 491 -8.44 7.86 12.60
N PHE A 492 -8.71 6.58 12.42
CA PHE A 492 -9.90 5.92 12.94
C PHE A 492 -9.62 5.25 14.30
N PRO A 493 -10.42 5.48 15.35
CA PRO A 493 -10.18 4.87 16.66
C PRO A 493 -10.14 3.35 16.61
N LEU A 494 -9.12 2.75 17.22
CA LEU A 494 -8.96 1.31 17.37
C LEU A 494 -9.32 0.85 18.77
N ALA A 495 -8.87 1.59 19.79
CA ALA A 495 -9.09 1.25 21.17
C ALA A 495 -8.87 2.45 22.10
N ARG A 496 -9.48 2.40 23.28
CA ARG A 496 -9.20 3.31 24.39
C ARG A 496 -9.23 2.55 25.71
N TYR A 497 -8.09 2.47 26.36
CA TYR A 497 -7.86 1.72 27.61
C TYR A 497 -7.04 2.57 28.56
N SER A 498 -7.69 3.58 29.14
CA SER A 498 -7.03 4.56 30.02
C SER A 498 -7.84 4.77 31.30
N SER A 499 -7.45 5.75 32.12
CA SER A 499 -8.28 6.23 33.23
C SER A 499 -9.66 6.72 32.78
N ARG A 500 -10.68 6.54 33.65
CA ARG A 500 -12.02 7.06 33.42
C ARG A 500 -12.05 8.57 33.67
N THR A 501 -12.94 9.27 32.97
CA THR A 501 -13.14 10.71 33.13
C THR A 501 -14.63 11.01 33.15
N THR A 502 -15.08 11.94 34.00
CA THR A 502 -16.49 12.42 34.00
C THR A 502 -16.79 13.30 32.79
N GLY A 503 -15.80 14.07 32.32
CA GLY A 503 -15.87 14.91 31.13
C GLY A 503 -15.35 14.23 29.87
N ARG A 504 -15.48 14.96 28.74
CA ARG A 504 -14.84 14.58 27.46
C ARG A 504 -13.33 14.45 27.63
N THR A 505 -12.73 13.52 26.92
CA THR A 505 -11.29 13.22 27.00
C THR A 505 -10.75 12.75 25.65
N GLY A 506 -9.43 12.70 25.52
CA GLY A 506 -8.75 12.28 24.31
C GLY A 506 -9.07 13.17 23.11
N GLU A 507 -9.01 14.50 23.30
CA GLU A 507 -9.18 15.43 22.19
C GLU A 507 -8.03 15.23 21.20
N THR A 508 -8.35 14.69 20.05
CA THR A 508 -7.38 14.25 19.03
C THR A 508 -7.35 15.29 17.91
N TYR A 509 -6.15 15.68 17.51
CA TYR A 509 -5.90 16.75 16.54
C TYR A 509 -4.89 16.31 15.48
N TRP A 510 -4.92 17.00 14.35
CA TRP A 510 -3.78 17.06 13.44
C TRP A 510 -3.30 18.51 13.31
N TYR A 511 -2.04 18.70 12.93
CA TYR A 511 -1.44 20.03 12.70
C TYR A 511 -0.46 19.99 11.52
N PRO A 512 -0.31 21.07 10.72
CA PRO A 512 0.68 21.13 9.66
C PRO A 512 2.12 21.05 10.18
N GLN A 513 3.01 20.39 9.44
CA GLN A 513 4.44 20.34 9.77
C GLN A 513 5.03 21.75 9.90
N GLY A 514 5.77 22.00 10.98
CA GLY A 514 6.36 23.30 11.28
C GLY A 514 5.38 24.34 11.85
N ASN A 515 4.11 24.01 12.05
CA ASN A 515 3.12 24.92 12.65
C ASN A 515 2.19 24.18 13.63
N SER A 516 2.76 23.71 14.74
CA SER A 516 2.04 22.97 15.79
C SER A 516 1.00 23.82 16.55
N GLY A 517 1.03 25.14 16.40
CA GLY A 517 0.01 26.05 16.92
C GLY A 517 -1.28 26.07 16.10
N ASN A 518 -1.24 25.67 14.81
CA ASN A 518 -2.42 25.58 13.96
C ASN A 518 -3.03 24.18 14.00
N GLN A 519 -3.79 23.90 15.06
CA GLN A 519 -4.38 22.58 15.30
C GLN A 519 -5.81 22.48 14.79
N THR A 520 -6.13 21.37 14.14
CA THR A 520 -7.50 21.02 13.74
C THR A 520 -7.97 19.81 14.53
N ARG A 521 -9.04 19.97 15.32
CA ARG A 521 -9.61 18.87 16.11
C ARG A 521 -10.33 17.90 15.19
N LEU A 522 -9.99 16.62 15.30
CA LEU A 522 -10.70 15.52 14.67
C LEU A 522 -11.89 15.13 15.53
N HIS A 523 -11.62 14.63 16.74
CA HIS A 523 -12.62 14.09 17.62
C HIS A 523 -12.21 14.14 19.09
N THR A 524 -13.16 13.77 19.95
CA THR A 524 -12.99 13.52 21.39
C THR A 524 -13.90 12.34 21.78
N PHE A 525 -13.76 11.83 22.99
CA PHE A 525 -14.55 10.71 23.48
C PHE A 525 -15.41 11.12 24.68
N LEU A 526 -16.64 10.64 24.72
CA LEU A 526 -17.55 10.91 25.83
C LEU A 526 -17.05 10.23 27.11
N GLY A 527 -16.98 11.00 28.19
CA GLY A 527 -16.68 10.50 29.53
C GLY A 527 -17.80 9.65 30.13
N CYS A 528 -17.54 9.10 31.32
CA CYS A 528 -18.54 8.40 32.09
C CYS A 528 -19.52 9.35 32.81
N GLN A 529 -20.72 8.84 33.09
CA GLN A 529 -21.66 9.46 34.03
C GLN A 529 -21.39 9.04 35.49
N CYS A 530 -20.13 8.73 35.80
CA CYS A 530 -19.62 8.13 37.03
C CYS A 530 -19.52 9.09 38.23
N ALA A 531 -19.93 10.36 38.08
CA ALA A 531 -20.10 11.25 39.23
C ALA A 531 -21.16 10.73 40.21
N ASP A 532 -22.08 9.91 39.71
CA ASP A 532 -22.98 9.08 40.50
C ASP A 532 -22.39 7.66 40.61
N ALA A 533 -22.00 7.25 41.82
CA ALA A 533 -21.41 5.94 42.09
C ALA A 533 -22.35 4.76 41.84
N THR A 534 -23.66 5.01 41.66
CA THR A 534 -24.65 3.98 41.31
C THR A 534 -24.73 3.73 39.80
N VAL A 535 -24.17 4.62 38.99
CA VAL A 535 -24.20 4.53 37.53
C VAL A 535 -23.00 3.73 37.02
N ASN A 536 -23.26 2.50 36.58
CA ASN A 536 -22.25 1.63 35.98
C ASN A 536 -21.94 2.06 34.54
N SER A 537 -21.27 3.21 34.37
CA SER A 537 -20.99 3.81 33.05
C SER A 537 -19.50 4.04 32.84
N GLY A 538 -18.94 3.48 31.77
CA GLY A 538 -17.57 3.75 31.31
C GLY A 538 -17.41 4.96 30.42
N GLY A 539 -18.53 5.53 29.93
CA GLY A 539 -18.47 6.35 28.72
C GLY A 539 -17.87 5.55 27.58
N GLU A 540 -16.88 6.13 26.90
CA GLU A 540 -16.05 5.46 25.90
C GLU A 540 -14.74 4.89 26.47
N ASN A 541 -14.62 4.73 27.78
CA ASN A 541 -13.46 4.07 28.39
C ASN A 541 -13.54 2.55 28.30
N GLN A 542 -12.38 1.89 28.22
CA GLN A 542 -12.24 0.42 28.24
C GLN A 542 -13.00 -0.24 27.08
N LYS A 543 -12.81 0.31 25.88
CA LYS A 543 -13.52 -0.11 24.67
C LYS A 543 -12.57 -0.36 23.50
N LEU A 544 -12.86 -1.44 22.79
CA LEU A 544 -12.47 -1.57 21.38
C LEU A 544 -13.36 -0.66 20.54
N VAL A 545 -12.71 0.05 19.62
CA VAL A 545 -13.30 0.95 18.63
C VAL A 545 -14.32 1.90 19.28
N PRO A 546 -13.86 2.74 20.24
CA PRO A 546 -14.73 3.70 20.91
C PRO A 546 -15.36 4.64 19.90
N THR A 547 -16.55 5.16 20.21
CA THR A 547 -17.29 6.03 19.31
C THR A 547 -16.79 7.47 19.46
N PRO A 548 -16.15 8.05 18.43
CA PRO A 548 -15.68 9.43 18.48
C PRO A 548 -16.83 10.43 18.36
N GLU A 549 -16.76 11.53 19.10
CA GLU A 549 -17.53 12.75 18.84
C GLU A 549 -16.71 13.67 17.93
N GLY A 550 -17.04 13.68 16.64
CA GLY A 550 -16.32 14.45 15.62
C GLY A 550 -15.98 13.61 14.39
N GLY A 551 -15.05 14.13 13.58
CA GLY A 551 -14.56 13.46 12.37
C GLY A 551 -13.35 12.56 12.63
N THR A 552 -13.04 11.73 11.64
CA THR A 552 -11.85 10.87 11.62
C THR A 552 -10.94 11.15 10.42
N THR A 553 -11.40 11.96 9.46
CA THR A 553 -10.65 12.33 8.26
C THR A 553 -9.69 13.49 8.50
N ILE A 554 -8.43 13.34 8.11
CA ILE A 554 -7.41 14.40 8.12
C ILE A 554 -7.40 15.11 6.78
N GLN A 555 -7.62 16.43 6.80
CA GLN A 555 -7.67 17.29 5.61
C GLN A 555 -6.39 18.12 5.47
N ALA A 556 -5.23 17.45 5.45
CA ALA A 556 -3.94 18.10 5.28
C ALA A 556 -3.59 18.26 3.79
N SER A 557 -3.17 19.46 3.39
CA SER A 557 -2.64 19.74 2.04
C SER A 557 -1.16 19.36 1.87
N GLY A 558 -0.46 19.07 2.98
CA GLY A 558 0.95 18.71 3.03
C GLY A 558 1.25 17.76 4.18
N ALA A 559 2.50 17.77 4.65
CA ALA A 559 2.89 17.00 5.82
C ALA A 559 2.19 17.50 7.09
N PHE A 560 1.79 16.58 7.96
CA PHE A 560 1.06 16.85 9.20
C PHE A 560 1.55 15.97 10.34
N GLY A 561 1.49 16.48 11.57
CA GLY A 561 1.66 15.70 12.80
C GLY A 561 0.31 15.41 13.45
N ILE A 562 0.31 14.52 14.44
CA ILE A 562 -0.85 14.14 15.25
C ILE A 562 -0.58 14.58 16.68
N SER A 563 -1.60 15.09 17.37
CA SER A 563 -1.49 15.36 18.80
C SER A 563 -2.76 15.01 19.57
N LEU A 564 -2.59 14.66 20.83
CA LEU A 564 -3.65 14.31 21.76
C LEU A 564 -3.61 15.26 22.96
N GLN A 565 -4.77 15.77 23.38
CA GLN A 565 -4.95 16.43 24.67
C GLN A 565 -5.81 15.54 25.58
N ALA A 566 -5.22 15.10 26.68
CA ALA A 566 -5.89 14.28 27.70
C ALA A 566 -5.20 14.49 29.05
N SER A 567 -5.95 14.33 30.15
CA SER A 567 -5.42 14.46 31.52
C SER A 567 -4.66 15.77 31.81
N GLY A 568 -5.02 16.86 31.12
CA GLY A 568 -4.35 18.17 31.25
C GLY A 568 -3.05 18.32 30.47
N GLU A 569 -2.58 17.28 29.78
CA GLU A 569 -1.33 17.28 29.02
C GLU A 569 -1.60 17.17 27.52
N ARG A 570 -0.68 17.75 26.73
CA ARG A 570 -0.67 17.66 25.28
C ARG A 570 0.53 16.84 24.83
N MET A 571 0.24 15.79 24.07
CA MET A 571 1.23 14.86 23.53
C MET A 571 1.23 14.97 22.01
N TYR A 572 2.41 14.96 21.41
CA TYR A 572 2.64 15.14 19.99
C TYR A 572 3.32 13.91 19.39
N SER A 573 3.07 13.63 18.11
CA SER A 573 3.85 12.66 17.34
C SER A 573 5.28 13.14 17.06
N ASP A 574 5.50 14.46 17.07
CA ASP A 574 6.84 15.04 17.08
C ASP A 574 7.39 15.08 18.51
N ASP A 575 8.35 14.19 18.79
CA ASP A 575 9.00 14.05 20.09
C ASP A 575 9.62 15.37 20.60
N SER A 576 10.07 16.25 19.68
CA SER A 576 10.66 17.55 20.06
C SER A 576 9.68 18.53 20.70
N LEU A 577 8.37 18.25 20.60
CA LEU A 577 7.30 19.03 21.21
C LEU A 577 6.85 18.48 22.57
N ASN A 578 7.38 17.32 23.01
CA ASN A 578 6.96 16.61 24.22
C ASN A 578 7.80 16.97 25.46
N GLY A 579 8.06 18.26 25.67
CA GLY A 579 8.81 18.75 26.82
C GLY A 579 10.33 18.49 26.75
N PRO A 580 11.07 18.78 27.83
CA PRO A 580 12.54 18.72 27.84
C PRO A 580 13.09 17.29 27.67
N ASP A 581 12.33 16.28 28.08
CA ASP A 581 12.72 14.86 27.97
C ASP A 581 12.47 14.30 26.56
N GLY A 582 11.75 15.04 25.70
CA GLY A 582 11.43 14.60 24.34
C GLY A 582 10.68 13.26 24.31
N ALA A 583 9.71 13.08 25.21
CA ALA A 583 9.08 11.77 25.41
C ALA A 583 8.44 11.22 24.13
N HIS A 584 8.71 9.95 23.82
CA HIS A 584 8.17 9.29 22.66
C HIS A 584 6.74 8.81 22.93
N ASN A 585 5.75 9.65 22.61
CA ASN A 585 4.35 9.44 23.01
C ASN A 585 3.48 8.76 21.97
N PHE A 586 3.84 8.83 20.69
CA PHE A 586 3.12 8.13 19.63
C PHE A 586 4.05 7.11 18.98
N ARG A 587 3.58 5.87 18.91
CA ARG A 587 4.26 4.78 18.22
C ARG A 587 3.42 4.33 17.03
N PHE A 588 4.10 3.92 15.96
CA PHE A 588 3.46 3.55 14.70
C PHE A 588 4.01 2.22 14.21
N TRP A 589 3.11 1.33 13.81
CA TRP A 589 3.46 0.02 13.26
C TRP A 589 2.70 -0.23 11.96
N PRO A 590 3.28 -0.90 10.96
CA PRO A 590 2.55 -1.25 9.74
C PRO A 590 1.38 -2.17 10.09
N ALA A 591 0.18 -1.85 9.61
CA ALA A 591 -0.97 -2.73 9.78
C ALA A 591 -0.80 -3.97 8.89
N ARG A 592 -1.07 -5.16 9.44
CA ARG A 592 -1.05 -6.43 8.70
C ARG A 592 -2.38 -7.13 8.78
N ASP A 593 -2.82 -7.67 7.65
CA ASP A 593 -4.05 -8.46 7.56
C ASP A 593 -3.89 -9.83 8.25
N ARG A 594 -4.94 -10.67 8.18
CA ARG A 594 -4.94 -12.00 8.84
C ARG A 594 -3.96 -12.97 8.19
N GLU A 595 -3.66 -12.76 6.92
CA GLU A 595 -2.71 -13.50 6.09
C GLU A 595 -1.26 -13.02 6.27
N ARG A 596 -1.04 -12.02 7.13
CA ARG A 596 0.25 -11.38 7.45
C ARG A 596 0.82 -10.48 6.35
N ASN A 597 0.04 -10.15 5.33
CA ASN A 597 0.44 -9.16 4.34
C ASN A 597 0.40 -7.76 4.96
N VAL A 598 1.32 -6.90 4.55
CA VAL A 598 1.25 -5.48 4.92
C VAL A 598 0.08 -4.84 4.20
N ILE A 599 -0.78 -4.14 4.94
CA ILE A 599 -1.85 -3.32 4.39
C ILE A 599 -1.21 -2.00 3.95
N PRO A 600 -1.17 -1.69 2.64
CA PRO A 600 -0.46 -0.52 2.14
C PRO A 600 -0.94 0.78 2.79
N ASN A 601 0.01 1.67 3.13
CA ASN A 601 -0.25 3.00 3.68
C ASN A 601 -1.18 3.01 4.91
N THR A 602 -1.17 1.93 5.69
CA THR A 602 -2.02 1.74 6.86
C THR A 602 -1.17 1.36 8.06
N TRP A 603 -1.45 2.00 9.20
CA TRP A 603 -0.62 1.96 10.40
C TRP A 603 -1.47 1.79 11.64
N ILE A 604 -1.04 0.92 12.54
CA ILE A 604 -1.53 0.90 13.92
C ILE A 604 -0.78 1.99 14.67
N VAL A 605 -1.53 2.86 15.33
CA VAL A 605 -1.00 3.97 16.12
C VAL A 605 -1.31 3.68 17.58
N GLY A 606 -0.30 3.74 18.45
CA GLY A 606 -0.46 3.65 19.89
C GLY A 606 0.02 4.93 20.55
N ASN A 607 -0.72 5.38 21.55
CA ASN A 607 -0.35 6.51 22.41
C ASN A 607 -0.48 6.12 23.88
N ASP A 608 0.43 6.66 24.67
CA ASP A 608 0.54 6.48 26.11
C ASP A 608 0.46 7.85 26.78
N LEU A 609 -0.37 7.99 27.80
CA LEU A 609 -0.64 9.25 28.48
C LEU A 609 0.54 9.70 29.33
N GLY A 610 0.92 10.97 29.19
CA GLY A 610 2.00 11.57 29.98
C GLY A 610 3.14 12.07 29.11
N VAL A 611 3.71 13.22 29.48
CA VAL A 611 4.95 13.73 28.85
C VAL A 611 6.20 13.47 29.68
N SER A 612 6.04 13.14 30.97
CA SER A 612 7.11 12.70 31.87
C SER A 612 6.53 11.84 32.99
N PRO A 613 7.22 10.79 33.48
CA PRO A 613 6.76 10.03 34.64
C PRO A 613 6.76 10.85 35.94
N GLU A 614 7.41 12.01 35.96
CA GLU A 614 7.59 12.84 37.16
C GLU A 614 6.48 13.88 37.34
N THR A 615 5.82 14.32 36.26
CA THR A 615 4.81 15.39 36.30
C THR A 615 3.42 14.89 36.67
N LEU A 616 3.04 13.73 36.13
CA LEU A 616 1.80 13.02 36.43
C LEU A 616 2.10 11.52 36.31
N LEU A 617 1.79 10.72 37.34
CA LEU A 617 2.06 9.27 37.39
C LEU A 617 1.27 8.44 36.34
N THR A 618 0.76 9.07 35.29
CA THR A 618 -0.02 8.44 34.21
C THR A 618 0.87 7.77 33.17
N LYS A 619 2.14 8.18 33.03
CA LYS A 619 3.09 7.58 32.08
C LYS A 619 3.52 6.19 32.53
N ASN A 620 3.03 5.14 31.89
CA ASN A 620 3.37 3.76 32.20
C ASN A 620 3.97 2.97 31.00
N TRP A 621 4.09 3.61 29.84
CA TRP A 621 4.77 3.09 28.64
C TRP A 621 4.10 1.84 28.07
N ASP A 622 2.78 1.78 28.04
CA ASP A 622 2.05 0.63 27.52
C ASP A 622 1.48 0.87 26.10
N TYR A 623 1.22 2.14 25.78
CA TYR A 623 0.76 2.62 24.47
C TYR A 623 -0.59 2.05 24.01
N GLN A 624 -1.42 1.59 24.95
CA GLN A 624 -2.81 1.22 24.66
C GLN A 624 -3.85 2.21 25.18
N ASP A 625 -3.44 3.24 25.92
CA ASP A 625 -4.34 4.29 26.44
C ASP A 625 -5.26 4.82 25.34
N PHE A 626 -4.66 5.16 24.20
CA PHE A 626 -5.37 5.45 22.97
C PHE A 626 -4.68 4.78 21.79
N MET A 627 -5.48 4.11 20.95
CA MET A 627 -4.99 3.52 19.72
C MET A 627 -5.87 3.90 18.54
N TRP A 628 -5.25 4.01 17.37
CA TRP A 628 -5.92 4.29 16.10
C TRP A 628 -5.39 3.41 14.97
N VAL A 629 -6.15 3.40 13.88
CA VAL A 629 -5.70 2.99 12.56
C VAL A 629 -5.53 4.27 11.73
N LEU A 630 -4.31 4.57 11.34
CA LEU A 630 -4.01 5.63 10.38
C LEU A 630 -3.94 5.02 8.98
N SER A 631 -4.86 5.35 8.09
CA SER A 631 -4.89 4.83 6.72
C SER A 631 -4.73 5.92 5.66
N ASN A 632 -4.35 5.50 4.44
CA ASN A 632 -4.04 6.36 3.31
C ASN A 632 -2.91 7.37 3.58
N ALA A 633 -1.99 7.05 4.51
CA ALA A 633 -0.88 7.92 4.88
C ALA A 633 0.47 7.22 4.74
N GLN A 634 1.48 8.00 4.39
CA GLN A 634 2.89 7.59 4.37
C GLN A 634 3.74 8.58 5.19
N PRO A 635 4.91 8.15 5.70
CA PRO A 635 5.83 9.05 6.38
C PRO A 635 6.23 10.25 5.50
N ALA A 636 6.33 11.43 6.11
CA ALA A 636 6.60 12.68 5.41
C ALA A 636 8.11 12.95 5.25
#